data_AF-A0A8D8DWR9-F1
#
_entry.id   AF-A0A8D8DWR9-F1
#
_cell.length_a   1.000
_cell.length_b   1.000
_cell.length_c   1.000
_cell.angle_alpha   90.00
_cell.angle_beta   90.00
_cell.angle_gamma   90.00
#
_symmetry.space_group_name_H-M   'P 1'
#
loop_
_entity.id
_entity.type
_entity.pdbx_description
1 polymer ?
#
loop_
_entity_poly.entity_id
_entity_poly.type
_entity_poly.pdbx_seq_one_letter_code
_entity_poly.pdbx_strand_id
1 'polypeptide(L)'
;MSQAYEEREGYIQLLIPELIQQLTGFDETEENFTLCHQFAVATIRNHRFLSVNSHEIRRRADGLMQNLRISNLERVADQFRGLFEAFVVEPACADHYVHDIQWSVLLFLMTVAHNPVGALKERVRRGSPVAMLEVGSGSEVDAVEDDERRELVEELREDDIEVGGGREEEDDSELSEWTDSEGEEEGEGEQVVPEVVEESKVEAKEVVIYTRVESPKRDLGYESFDASGSEDWLKENVQSNWWQNPKAKAEVNSSHEGASFCDYWSQTILKASHSFIKPDPVSTVSEYCLIREILWMFTNPANCKFFRIDDDQVWINPNVSLSSTTERGLHTFLLNFTEHMTIVYRLRNFCQKVANTSSKPIPAPYSFECYASGVRDFLKNLETTVVDLEKQAIAQQPDRIFTIITLFHDLEPQFQLLKNLNDIHRYSVLDWTKFPAHIAVAHLLSGLFRSVKLSGNLAKSNLAFSLLLSTLKGYMNIIDMWWTEGRLDDWREEFLVEKTYSEADGTSVTGYRARLFSKCKKRSFYVSAAISEVIETDAIIQLLMHHSLEAGYTLNILSCLDRISDLRSGCAWEEGMLYVGFLEAIVDVLEGFRTVEEKSEAVAALEGAEEARLQVEKFAKDTVSASKLQNLRNQIREICDDELLMMALDSSLQLACADEDEDDGEECQLPSAPSPSCLTNAHSLYTRLNSISGQLMLPLEHVLFGAIKNLMETKRQAANHFVTTIYKEEFLVLHHLKNVRKVLLLEASDLMYYFYNDLFRRIEAGESWANPYLLTIQLNDILASRFNDMTSLFTIEIVPEHKAETTTVLDAIDKLRILYDPGNDLSNMINEEAMASYNCLFRFLLKVKWALCTLESLRFPECYKRRPPYEEPCVLDLNLKRLSMLKFWMIFSVQCIHSHLMTHVLQSLGMQLDERLEAADNLNEMIAVHRSYIGTIYD
;
A
#
# COMPACT_ATOMS: atom_id res chain seq x y z
N MET A 1 23.49 3.44 -31.78
CA MET A 1 24.55 4.12 -32.58
C MET A 1 24.27 5.61 -32.76
N SER A 2 23.21 6.06 -33.46
CA SER A 2 22.95 7.50 -33.67
C SER A 2 22.72 8.28 -32.36
N GLN A 3 21.74 7.87 -31.55
CA GLN A 3 21.39 8.55 -30.28
C GLN A 3 22.58 8.65 -29.32
N ALA A 4 23.30 7.55 -29.07
CA ALA A 4 24.49 7.58 -28.21
C ALA A 4 25.64 8.49 -28.72
N TYR A 5 25.67 8.81 -30.02
CA TYR A 5 26.59 9.82 -30.57
C TYR A 5 26.07 11.25 -30.36
N GLU A 6 24.76 11.47 -30.47
CA GLU A 6 24.10 12.75 -30.20
C GLU A 6 24.16 13.11 -28.70
N GLU A 7 23.86 12.16 -27.81
CA GLU A 7 24.03 12.29 -26.36
C GLU A 7 25.48 12.61 -26.00
N ARG A 8 26.45 11.90 -26.59
CA ARG A 8 27.88 12.16 -26.39
C ARG A 8 28.27 13.56 -26.88
N GLU A 9 27.82 14.01 -28.05
CA GLU A 9 28.07 15.38 -28.50
C GLU A 9 27.41 16.43 -27.58
N GLY A 10 26.22 16.14 -27.04
CA GLY A 10 25.55 16.99 -26.05
C GLY A 10 26.35 17.17 -24.76
N TYR A 11 26.82 16.07 -24.15
CA TYR A 11 27.70 16.14 -22.98
C TYR A 11 29.03 16.86 -23.27
N ILE A 12 29.61 16.64 -24.46
CA ILE A 12 30.85 17.33 -24.88
C ILE A 12 30.63 18.85 -25.01
N GLN A 13 29.48 19.28 -25.53
CA GLN A 13 29.14 20.70 -25.68
C GLN A 13 28.87 21.39 -24.34
N LEU A 14 28.30 20.70 -23.35
CA LEU A 14 28.07 21.21 -22.00
C LEU A 14 29.37 21.29 -21.16
N LEU A 15 30.20 20.25 -21.20
CA LEU A 15 31.32 20.10 -20.25
C LEU A 15 32.62 20.80 -20.69
N ILE A 16 32.82 21.06 -21.99
CA ILE A 16 34.03 21.77 -22.46
C ILE A 16 34.09 23.23 -21.96
N PRO A 17 33.03 24.05 -22.07
CA PRO A 17 33.02 25.41 -21.54
C PRO A 17 33.38 25.49 -20.05
N GLU A 18 32.70 24.66 -19.25
CA GLU A 18 32.91 24.57 -17.80
C GLU A 18 34.35 24.12 -17.45
N LEU A 19 34.87 23.12 -18.15
CA LEU A 19 36.26 22.65 -17.96
C LEU A 19 37.29 23.72 -18.30
N ILE A 20 37.09 24.52 -19.35
CA ILE A 20 37.99 25.62 -19.71
C ILE A 20 37.93 26.71 -18.65
N GLN A 21 36.72 27.10 -18.22
CA GLN A 21 36.54 28.11 -17.18
C GLN A 21 37.22 27.70 -15.86
N GLN A 22 37.08 26.44 -15.44
CA GLN A 22 37.73 25.91 -14.23
C GLN A 22 39.26 25.82 -14.34
N LEU A 23 39.82 25.51 -15.53
CA LEU A 23 41.27 25.33 -15.71
C LEU A 23 42.02 26.63 -16.02
N THR A 24 41.39 27.61 -16.68
CA THR A 24 42.06 28.85 -17.12
C THR A 24 41.49 30.13 -16.50
N GLY A 25 40.28 30.09 -15.95
CA GLY A 25 39.61 31.28 -15.39
C GLY A 25 39.23 32.34 -16.44
N PHE A 26 39.13 31.97 -17.73
CA PHE A 26 38.70 32.89 -18.79
C PHE A 26 37.17 32.92 -18.89
N ASP A 27 36.61 34.11 -19.06
CA ASP A 27 35.18 34.29 -19.34
C ASP A 27 34.84 33.92 -20.80
N GLU A 28 33.62 33.43 -21.03
CA GLU A 28 33.18 32.92 -22.35
C GLU A 28 33.27 33.93 -23.49
N THR A 29 33.31 35.23 -23.16
CA THR A 29 33.44 36.33 -24.13
C THR A 29 34.85 36.58 -24.63
N GLU A 30 35.88 35.93 -24.08
CA GLU A 30 37.27 36.16 -24.48
C GLU A 30 37.69 35.40 -25.76
N GLU A 31 38.54 36.03 -26.58
CA GLU A 31 39.15 35.38 -27.76
C GLU A 31 40.02 34.18 -27.35
N ASN A 32 40.64 34.21 -26.16
CA ASN A 32 41.42 33.10 -25.62
C ASN A 32 40.53 31.89 -25.30
N PHE A 33 39.36 32.12 -24.69
CA PHE A 33 38.39 31.07 -24.39
C PHE A 33 37.91 30.38 -25.67
N THR A 34 37.55 31.15 -26.70
CA THR A 34 37.11 30.59 -27.99
C THR A 34 38.22 29.82 -28.72
N LEU A 35 39.49 30.23 -28.60
CA LEU A 35 40.63 29.45 -29.11
C LEU A 35 40.83 28.13 -28.33
N CYS A 36 40.77 28.17 -27.00
CA CYS A 36 40.83 26.97 -26.16
C CYS A 36 39.67 26.00 -26.45
N HIS A 37 38.47 26.52 -26.64
CA HIS A 37 37.27 25.74 -26.99
C HIS A 37 37.41 25.07 -28.35
N GLN A 38 37.84 25.81 -29.38
CA GLN A 38 38.11 25.25 -30.70
C GLN A 38 39.21 24.17 -30.65
N PHE A 39 40.27 24.39 -29.88
CA PHE A 39 41.34 23.41 -29.69
C PHE A 39 40.86 22.13 -28.98
N ALA A 40 40.09 22.25 -27.90
CA ALA A 40 39.52 21.12 -27.17
C ALA A 40 38.56 20.29 -28.05
N VAL A 41 37.60 20.96 -28.72
CA VAL A 41 36.65 20.32 -29.63
C VAL A 41 37.36 19.66 -30.81
N ALA A 42 38.34 20.32 -31.42
CA ALA A 42 39.11 19.75 -32.53
C ALA A 42 39.95 18.54 -32.07
N THR A 43 40.50 18.57 -30.86
CA THR A 43 41.26 17.45 -30.30
C THR A 43 40.33 16.26 -30.07
N ILE A 44 39.18 16.45 -29.40
CA ILE A 44 38.24 15.37 -29.08
C ILE A 44 37.59 14.76 -30.34
N ARG A 45 37.28 15.58 -31.36
CA ARG A 45 36.72 15.09 -32.64
C ARG A 45 37.74 14.37 -33.52
N ASN A 46 39.01 14.80 -33.52
CA ASN A 46 40.05 14.19 -34.36
C ASN A 46 40.80 13.03 -33.69
N HIS A 47 40.74 12.91 -32.36
CA HIS A 47 41.42 11.84 -31.63
C HIS A 47 40.70 10.50 -31.82
N ARG A 48 41.41 9.52 -32.39
CA ARG A 48 40.96 8.12 -32.44
C ARG A 48 41.29 7.46 -31.10
N PHE A 49 40.30 7.43 -30.21
CA PHE A 49 40.37 6.63 -28.98
C PHE A 49 40.40 5.14 -29.34
N LEU A 50 41.60 4.55 -29.34
CA LEU A 50 41.78 3.10 -29.46
C LEU A 50 41.41 2.41 -28.13
N SER A 51 41.13 1.11 -28.21
CA SER A 51 41.03 0.23 -27.04
C SER A 51 42.31 0.29 -26.21
N VAL A 52 42.16 0.28 -24.89
CA VAL A 52 43.26 0.59 -23.96
C VAL A 52 44.21 -0.61 -23.79
N ASN A 53 45.52 -0.36 -23.79
CA ASN A 53 46.53 -1.40 -23.68
C ASN A 53 46.71 -1.87 -22.23
N SER A 54 46.17 -3.05 -21.91
CA SER A 54 46.23 -3.66 -20.58
C SER A 54 47.67 -3.88 -20.05
N HIS A 55 48.63 -4.21 -20.92
CA HIS A 55 50.03 -4.40 -20.52
C HIS A 55 50.72 -3.09 -20.12
N GLU A 56 50.37 -1.98 -20.76
CA GLU A 56 50.92 -0.67 -20.45
C GLU A 56 50.42 -0.16 -19.09
N ILE A 57 49.13 -0.40 -18.79
CA ILE A 57 48.53 -0.08 -17.49
C ILE A 57 49.16 -0.89 -16.37
N ARG A 58 49.31 -2.22 -16.53
CA ARG A 58 49.97 -3.08 -15.54
C ARG A 58 51.40 -2.59 -15.25
N ARG A 59 52.18 -2.30 -16.29
CA ARG A 59 53.53 -1.74 -16.14
C ARG A 59 53.56 -0.38 -15.43
N ARG A 60 52.55 0.47 -15.64
CA ARG A 60 52.40 1.76 -14.96
C ARG A 60 52.03 1.59 -13.49
N ALA A 61 51.16 0.63 -13.17
CA ALA A 61 50.82 0.25 -11.80
C ALA A 61 52.02 -0.35 -11.06
N ASP A 62 52.77 -1.27 -11.68
CA ASP A 62 54.01 -1.83 -11.12
C ASP A 62 55.06 -0.74 -10.84
N GLY A 63 55.21 0.22 -11.75
CA GLY A 63 56.09 1.39 -11.54
C GLY A 63 55.64 2.29 -10.38
N LEU A 64 54.33 2.45 -10.15
CA LEU A 64 53.79 3.16 -8.98
C LEU A 64 54.04 2.38 -7.68
N MET A 65 53.79 1.06 -7.67
CA MET A 65 54.08 0.19 -6.52
C MET A 65 55.56 0.22 -6.15
N GLN A 66 56.45 0.12 -7.14
CA GLN A 66 57.90 0.18 -6.91
C GLN A 66 58.33 1.55 -6.35
N ASN A 67 57.76 2.65 -6.86
CA ASN A 67 58.02 3.99 -6.32
C ASN A 67 57.49 4.19 -4.88
N LEU A 68 56.38 3.54 -4.51
CA LEU A 68 55.87 3.54 -3.12
C LEU A 68 56.80 2.75 -2.18
N ARG A 69 57.28 1.57 -2.60
CA ARG A 69 58.26 0.78 -1.82
C ARG A 69 59.58 1.53 -1.63
N ILE A 70 60.14 2.13 -2.69
CA ILE A 70 61.34 3.01 -2.62
C ILE A 70 61.11 4.23 -1.69
N SER A 71 59.86 4.59 -1.43
CA SER A 71 59.48 5.72 -0.57
C SER A 71 59.19 5.34 0.89
N ASN A 72 59.54 4.13 1.33
CA ASN A 72 59.22 3.54 2.63
C ASN A 72 57.71 3.46 2.93
N LEU A 73 56.88 3.21 1.90
CA LEU A 73 55.43 3.04 2.00
C LEU A 73 54.99 1.62 1.58
N GLU A 74 55.68 0.59 2.06
CA GLU A 74 55.43 -0.82 1.68
C GLU A 74 53.98 -1.27 1.94
N ARG A 75 53.44 -1.03 3.15
CA ARG A 75 52.04 -1.38 3.49
C ARG A 75 51.01 -0.79 2.51
N VAL A 76 51.25 0.44 2.03
CA VAL A 76 50.38 1.11 1.05
C VAL A 76 50.57 0.51 -0.35
N ALA A 77 51.79 0.11 -0.71
CA ALA A 77 52.07 -0.57 -1.97
C ALA A 77 51.39 -1.96 -2.04
N ASP A 78 51.36 -2.69 -0.93
CA ASP A 78 50.77 -4.03 -0.86
C ASP A 78 49.24 -3.98 -0.80
N GLN A 79 48.64 -3.01 -0.10
CA GLN A 79 47.20 -2.73 -0.20
C GLN A 79 46.79 -2.28 -1.61
N PHE A 80 47.57 -1.40 -2.24
CA PHE A 80 47.32 -0.99 -3.62
C PHE A 80 47.39 -2.18 -4.59
N ARG A 81 48.33 -3.12 -4.37
CA ARG A 81 48.38 -4.38 -5.12
C ARG A 81 47.10 -5.20 -4.95
N GLY A 82 46.67 -5.43 -3.71
CA GLY A 82 45.45 -6.21 -3.42
C GLY A 82 44.20 -5.61 -4.05
N LEU A 83 44.01 -4.28 -3.93
CA LEU A 83 42.89 -3.57 -4.54
C LEU A 83 42.96 -3.57 -6.08
N PHE A 84 44.15 -3.43 -6.67
CA PHE A 84 44.34 -3.48 -8.12
C PHE A 84 44.04 -4.87 -8.68
N GLU A 85 44.49 -5.93 -8.00
CA GLU A 85 44.24 -7.32 -8.41
C GLU A 85 42.76 -7.71 -8.20
N ALA A 86 42.12 -7.27 -7.12
CA ALA A 86 40.68 -7.47 -6.88
C ALA A 86 39.81 -6.79 -7.94
N PHE A 87 40.06 -5.50 -8.24
CA PHE A 87 39.29 -4.74 -9.24
C PHE A 87 39.40 -5.31 -10.66
N VAL A 88 40.54 -5.94 -11.01
CA VAL A 88 40.74 -6.58 -12.32
C VAL A 88 39.90 -7.85 -12.49
N VAL A 89 39.53 -8.50 -11.38
CA VAL A 89 38.76 -9.76 -11.31
C VAL A 89 37.26 -9.52 -11.04
N GLU A 90 36.87 -8.28 -10.73
CA GLU A 90 35.52 -7.94 -10.27
C GLU A 90 34.43 -8.23 -11.35
N PRO A 91 33.41 -9.06 -11.05
CA PRO A 91 32.45 -9.53 -12.07
C PRO A 91 31.63 -8.41 -12.69
N ALA A 92 31.40 -7.31 -11.98
CA ALA A 92 30.74 -6.11 -12.50
C ALA A 92 31.46 -5.48 -13.70
N CYS A 93 32.78 -5.71 -13.86
CA CYS A 93 33.52 -5.30 -15.06
C CYS A 93 33.42 -6.31 -16.21
N ALA A 94 33.12 -7.59 -15.94
CA ALA A 94 32.97 -8.63 -16.94
C ALA A 94 31.59 -8.60 -17.64
N ASP A 95 30.53 -8.30 -16.87
CA ASP A 95 29.14 -8.22 -17.36
C ASP A 95 28.83 -6.90 -18.12
N HIS A 96 29.79 -5.98 -18.19
CA HIS A 96 29.58 -4.66 -18.78
C HIS A 96 29.63 -4.67 -20.31
N TYR A 97 28.76 -3.89 -20.96
CA TYR A 97 28.62 -3.81 -22.43
C TYR A 97 29.85 -3.25 -23.19
N VAL A 98 30.91 -2.84 -22.47
CA VAL A 98 32.15 -2.31 -23.02
C VAL A 98 33.28 -3.26 -22.63
N HIS A 99 33.86 -3.95 -23.62
CA HIS A 99 35.05 -4.78 -23.42
C HIS A 99 36.21 -3.97 -22.81
N ASP A 100 36.96 -4.62 -21.92
CA ASP A 100 38.14 -4.05 -21.24
C ASP A 100 37.87 -2.78 -20.40
N ILE A 101 36.66 -2.61 -19.87
CA ILE A 101 36.31 -1.42 -19.07
C ILE A 101 37.14 -1.30 -17.79
N GLN A 102 37.57 -2.40 -17.14
CA GLN A 102 38.45 -2.29 -15.98
C GLN A 102 39.77 -1.57 -16.33
N TRP A 103 40.28 -1.76 -17.55
CA TRP A 103 41.52 -1.13 -18.01
C TRP A 103 41.32 0.36 -18.34
N SER A 104 40.17 0.76 -18.89
CA SER A 104 39.89 2.17 -19.17
C SER A 104 39.66 2.99 -17.89
N VAL A 105 38.95 2.43 -16.91
CA VAL A 105 38.75 3.04 -15.58
C VAL A 105 40.06 3.16 -14.82
N LEU A 106 40.89 2.10 -14.79
CA LEU A 106 42.21 2.14 -14.18
C LEU A 106 43.14 3.18 -14.82
N LEU A 107 43.13 3.31 -16.15
CA LEU A 107 43.89 4.35 -16.84
C LEU A 107 43.42 5.75 -16.43
N PHE A 108 42.10 5.99 -16.44
CA PHE A 108 41.52 7.27 -16.04
C PHE A 108 41.95 7.66 -14.62
N LEU A 109 41.76 6.78 -13.63
CA LEU A 109 42.17 7.01 -12.25
C LEU A 109 43.67 7.31 -12.12
N MET A 110 44.54 6.57 -12.83
CA MET A 110 45.99 6.82 -12.86
C MET A 110 46.41 8.11 -13.60
N THR A 111 45.54 8.68 -14.43
CA THR A 111 45.76 10.00 -15.04
C THR A 111 45.23 11.16 -14.20
N VAL A 112 44.12 10.98 -13.50
CA VAL A 112 43.53 11.99 -12.60
C VAL A 112 44.35 12.16 -11.32
N ALA A 113 44.94 11.07 -10.80
CA ALA A 113 45.76 11.08 -9.59
C ALA A 113 47.15 11.69 -9.79
N HIS A 114 47.22 12.94 -10.28
CA HIS A 114 48.45 13.64 -10.67
C HIS A 114 49.50 13.67 -9.53
N ASN A 115 50.60 12.93 -9.70
CA ASN A 115 51.68 12.73 -8.71
C ASN A 115 51.19 12.17 -7.34
N PRO A 116 50.70 10.92 -7.28
CA PRO A 116 50.05 10.39 -6.09
C PRO A 116 51.05 10.14 -4.95
N VAL A 117 52.27 9.69 -5.29
CA VAL A 117 53.35 9.47 -4.33
C VAL A 117 53.83 10.80 -3.72
N GLY A 118 53.85 11.89 -4.49
CA GLY A 118 54.16 13.22 -3.98
C GLY A 118 53.12 13.73 -2.99
N ALA A 119 51.83 13.64 -3.34
CA ALA A 119 50.73 14.03 -2.46
C ALA A 119 50.70 13.21 -1.15
N LEU A 120 50.96 11.90 -1.22
CA LEU A 120 51.10 11.04 -0.04
C LEU A 120 52.29 11.44 0.83
N LYS A 121 53.47 11.70 0.24
CA LYS A 121 54.64 12.21 0.99
C LYS A 121 54.37 13.53 1.68
N GLU A 122 53.60 14.43 1.07
CA GLU A 122 53.24 15.70 1.69
C GLU A 122 52.22 15.53 2.82
N ARG A 123 51.20 14.67 2.66
CA ARG A 123 50.25 14.34 3.72
C ARG A 123 50.92 13.70 4.94
N VAL A 124 51.84 12.76 4.72
CA VAL A 124 52.65 12.15 5.78
C VAL A 124 53.53 13.19 6.49
N ARG A 125 54.14 14.13 5.75
CA ARG A 125 54.90 15.25 6.35
C ARG A 125 54.04 16.23 7.17
N ARG A 126 52.77 16.41 6.81
CA ARG A 126 51.82 17.28 7.53
C ARG A 126 51.15 16.58 8.73
N GLY A 127 51.47 15.30 8.99
CA GLY A 127 50.95 14.57 10.15
C GLY A 127 49.47 14.19 10.06
N SER A 128 48.83 14.31 8.90
CA SER A 128 47.45 13.86 8.72
C SER A 128 47.38 12.32 8.70
N PRO A 129 46.41 11.70 9.41
CA PRO A 129 46.25 10.25 9.34
C PRO A 129 45.88 9.85 7.90
N VAL A 130 46.71 9.02 7.29
CA VAL A 130 46.34 8.32 6.05
C VAL A 130 45.39 7.21 6.50
N ALA A 131 44.09 7.49 6.46
CA ALA A 131 43.06 6.48 6.67
C ALA A 131 43.28 5.37 5.66
N MET A 132 43.77 4.22 6.13
CA MET A 132 43.85 3.03 5.30
C MET A 132 42.42 2.52 5.18
N LEU A 133 41.93 2.39 3.95
CA LEU A 133 40.69 1.67 3.69
C LEU A 133 40.92 0.24 4.18
N GLU A 134 40.33 -0.11 5.32
CA GLU A 134 40.18 -1.51 5.67
C GLU A 134 39.43 -2.15 4.51
N VAL A 135 40.00 -3.22 3.97
CA VAL A 135 39.28 -4.07 3.01
C VAL A 135 38.12 -4.63 3.79
N GLY A 136 36.95 -4.00 3.64
CA GLY A 136 35.71 -4.53 4.16
C GLY A 136 35.64 -5.97 3.71
N SER A 137 35.46 -6.89 4.66
CA SER A 137 35.36 -8.32 4.40
C SER A 137 34.47 -8.51 3.18
N GLY A 138 35.07 -8.93 2.08
CA GLY A 138 34.34 -9.10 0.83
C GLY A 138 33.13 -9.97 1.12
N SER A 139 32.00 -9.63 0.51
CA SER A 139 30.87 -10.56 0.43
C SER A 139 31.44 -11.95 0.19
N GLU A 140 30.99 -12.94 0.97
CA GLU A 140 31.18 -14.33 0.59
C GLU A 140 30.62 -14.43 -0.83
N VAL A 141 31.53 -14.54 -1.81
CA VAL A 141 31.19 -14.95 -3.16
C VAL A 141 30.99 -16.43 -2.98
N ASP A 142 29.75 -16.90 -3.14
CA ASP A 142 29.41 -18.32 -3.06
C ASP A 142 30.45 -19.11 -3.85
N ALA A 143 31.23 -19.91 -3.13
CA ALA A 143 32.22 -20.75 -3.76
C ALA A 143 31.46 -21.77 -4.60
N VAL A 144 31.63 -21.69 -5.93
CA VAL A 144 31.14 -22.72 -6.85
C VAL A 144 31.67 -24.05 -6.33
N GLU A 145 30.76 -24.97 -5.99
CA GLU A 145 31.13 -26.25 -5.39
C GLU A 145 31.91 -27.09 -6.42
N ASP A 146 33.21 -27.20 -6.20
CA ASP A 146 34.14 -27.95 -7.03
C ASP A 146 34.24 -29.38 -6.47
N ASP A 147 33.20 -30.19 -6.76
CA ASP A 147 32.97 -31.51 -6.16
C ASP A 147 34.18 -32.45 -6.27
N GLU A 148 34.92 -32.38 -7.39
CA GLU A 148 36.15 -33.16 -7.64
C GLU A 148 37.20 -32.99 -6.53
N ARG A 149 37.25 -31.82 -5.88
CA ARG A 149 38.22 -31.54 -4.81
C ARG A 149 37.80 -32.13 -3.47
N ARG A 150 36.51 -32.37 -3.23
CA ARG A 150 36.05 -33.12 -2.04
C ARG A 150 36.27 -34.62 -2.23
N GLU A 151 35.97 -35.13 -3.42
CA GLU A 151 36.15 -36.56 -3.78
C GLU A 151 37.62 -36.98 -3.63
N LEU A 152 38.58 -36.19 -4.13
CA LEU A 152 40.02 -36.42 -3.93
C LEU A 152 40.49 -36.36 -2.46
N VAL A 153 39.82 -35.59 -1.60
CA VAL A 153 40.17 -35.47 -0.17
C VAL A 153 39.56 -36.60 0.67
N GLU A 154 38.46 -37.20 0.22
CA GLU A 154 37.93 -38.44 0.79
C GLU A 154 38.74 -39.66 0.31
N GLU A 155 39.11 -39.74 -0.98
CA GLU A 155 39.97 -40.80 -1.51
C GLU A 155 41.35 -40.83 -0.81
N LEU A 156 41.95 -39.66 -0.56
CA LEU A 156 43.19 -39.54 0.22
C LEU A 156 43.04 -39.79 1.74
N ARG A 157 41.81 -40.03 2.23
CA ARG A 157 41.51 -40.34 3.63
C ARG A 157 41.08 -41.79 3.86
N GLU A 158 40.74 -42.55 2.82
CA GLU A 158 40.41 -43.98 2.95
C GLU A 158 41.67 -44.87 2.98
N ASP A 159 42.79 -44.44 2.39
CA ASP A 159 44.07 -45.16 2.39
C ASP A 159 44.92 -44.93 3.66
N ASP A 160 44.37 -45.29 4.82
CA ASP A 160 45.11 -45.38 6.09
C ASP A 160 46.12 -46.56 6.07
N ILE A 161 47.39 -46.28 5.71
CA ILE A 161 48.50 -47.24 5.83
C ILE A 161 49.41 -46.86 7.00
N GLU A 162 49.17 -47.47 8.17
CA GLU A 162 50.18 -47.57 9.22
C GLU A 162 51.31 -48.53 8.80
N VAL A 163 52.56 -48.05 8.79
CA VAL A 163 53.83 -48.72 9.16
C VAL A 163 54.94 -47.68 8.90
N GLY A 164 55.93 -47.44 9.76
CA GLY A 164 56.36 -48.22 10.92
C GLY A 164 57.84 -48.58 10.85
N GLY A 165 58.72 -47.57 10.92
CA GLY A 165 60.11 -47.73 11.39
C GLY A 165 61.18 -48.25 10.42
N GLY A 166 62.10 -47.35 10.06
CA GLY A 166 63.54 -47.63 10.05
C GLY A 166 64.24 -47.89 8.70
N ARG A 167 65.39 -47.20 8.53
CA ARG A 167 66.64 -47.61 7.82
C ARG A 167 66.52 -48.12 6.36
N GLU A 168 67.29 -47.65 5.39
CA GLU A 168 68.66 -47.10 5.41
C GLU A 168 68.92 -46.18 4.20
N GLU A 169 69.79 -45.19 4.42
CA GLU A 169 70.90 -44.71 3.57
C GLU A 169 70.67 -44.44 2.06
N GLU A 170 70.98 -43.20 1.64
CA GLU A 170 72.20 -42.93 0.87
C GLU A 170 72.71 -41.51 1.17
N ASP A 171 74.00 -41.40 1.46
CA ASP A 171 74.73 -40.20 1.90
C ASP A 171 75.40 -39.52 0.70
N ASP A 172 75.73 -38.22 0.83
CA ASP A 172 76.97 -37.60 0.31
C ASP A 172 76.85 -36.06 0.14
N SER A 173 77.75 -35.34 0.83
CA SER A 173 78.61 -34.28 0.26
C SER A 173 77.96 -32.96 -0.26
N GLU A 174 78.43 -31.74 0.03
CA GLU A 174 79.52 -31.17 0.85
C GLU A 174 79.39 -29.61 0.85
N LEU A 175 80.06 -28.90 1.78
CA LEU A 175 80.44 -27.45 1.72
C LEU A 175 79.31 -26.38 1.81
N SER A 176 79.38 -25.28 2.59
CA SER A 176 80.39 -24.65 3.48
C SER A 176 79.67 -23.81 4.57
N GLU A 177 80.13 -23.58 5.82
CA GLU A 177 81.38 -22.92 6.34
C GLU A 177 81.46 -21.40 5.98
N TRP A 178 81.61 -20.39 6.87
CA TRP A 178 81.80 -20.20 8.35
C TRP A 178 80.72 -19.19 8.90
N THR A 179 80.37 -19.03 10.20
CA THR A 179 81.10 -18.53 11.42
C THR A 179 81.52 -17.04 11.28
N ASP A 180 81.32 -16.12 12.24
CA ASP A 180 81.60 -16.24 13.68
C ASP A 180 80.45 -15.96 14.66
N SER A 181 80.38 -16.84 15.65
CA SER A 181 80.00 -16.54 17.03
C SER A 181 81.20 -16.00 17.81
N GLU A 182 81.01 -15.04 18.69
CA GLU A 182 81.53 -15.16 20.07
C GLU A 182 80.48 -14.60 21.03
N GLY A 183 80.16 -15.39 22.05
CA GLY A 183 79.64 -14.92 23.31
C GLY A 183 80.43 -15.63 24.40
N GLU A 184 80.69 -14.93 25.50
CA GLU A 184 81.18 -15.51 26.75
C GLU A 184 80.39 -14.80 27.87
N GLU A 185 79.56 -15.55 28.61
CA GLU A 185 79.90 -16.21 29.89
C GLU A 185 79.85 -15.21 31.05
N GLU A 186 78.86 -15.28 31.94
CA GLU A 186 78.73 -16.16 33.12
C GLU A 186 78.77 -15.26 34.38
N GLY A 187 78.21 -15.72 35.50
CA GLY A 187 78.30 -14.99 36.77
C GLY A 187 77.06 -15.09 37.64
N GLU A 188 76.94 -16.20 38.38
CA GLU A 188 75.99 -16.36 39.48
C GLU A 188 76.24 -15.31 40.59
N GLY A 189 75.20 -14.96 41.36
CA GLY A 189 75.34 -14.05 42.49
C GLY A 189 74.07 -13.82 43.31
N GLU A 190 73.75 -14.75 44.21
CA GLU A 190 72.87 -14.44 45.35
C GLU A 190 73.51 -13.34 46.22
N GLN A 191 72.72 -12.40 46.76
CA GLN A 191 72.52 -12.18 48.22
C GLN A 191 71.92 -10.80 48.60
N VAL A 192 70.83 -10.87 49.39
CA VAL A 192 70.62 -10.19 50.70
C VAL A 192 70.65 -8.64 50.81
N VAL A 193 69.45 -8.13 51.13
CA VAL A 193 69.03 -6.87 51.80
C VAL A 193 69.94 -6.48 53.01
N PRO A 194 70.35 -5.20 53.26
CA PRO A 194 69.46 -4.28 54.00
C PRO A 194 69.59 -2.74 53.85
N GLU A 195 68.51 -2.10 54.32
CA GLU A 195 68.32 -0.76 54.90
C GLU A 195 69.47 0.28 54.93
N VAL A 196 69.12 1.53 54.56
CA VAL A 196 69.67 2.75 55.19
C VAL A 196 68.51 3.67 55.59
N VAL A 197 68.68 4.34 56.73
CA VAL A 197 67.66 5.04 57.54
C VAL A 197 67.68 6.56 57.31
N GLU A 198 66.50 7.18 57.40
CA GLU A 198 66.17 8.60 57.66
C GLU A 198 67.08 9.75 57.14
N GLU A 199 66.47 10.70 56.43
CA GLU A 199 66.55 12.11 56.84
C GLU A 199 65.20 12.82 56.72
N SER A 200 64.81 13.54 57.76
CA SER A 200 63.54 14.27 57.89
C SER A 200 63.60 15.70 57.36
N LYS A 201 62.54 16.22 56.73
CA LYS A 201 62.25 17.67 56.70
C LYS A 201 60.77 18.04 56.42
N VAL A 202 60.13 18.50 57.49
CA VAL A 202 59.13 19.57 57.65
C VAL A 202 58.16 19.90 56.48
N GLU A 203 56.89 19.91 56.85
CA GLU A 203 55.69 20.26 56.08
C GLU A 203 55.74 21.65 55.40
N ALA A 204 55.32 21.67 54.13
CA ALA A 204 54.67 22.83 53.51
C ALA A 204 53.42 22.32 52.77
N LYS A 205 52.27 22.97 52.99
CA LYS A 205 51.01 22.60 52.33
C LYS A 205 51.06 23.01 50.86
N GLU A 206 51.07 22.04 49.95
CA GLU A 206 50.60 22.26 48.59
C GLU A 206 49.24 21.59 48.36
N VAL A 207 48.43 22.25 47.54
CA VAL A 207 47.12 21.76 47.13
C VAL A 207 47.35 20.57 46.20
N VAL A 208 46.90 19.38 46.61
CA VAL A 208 46.78 18.25 45.69
C VAL A 208 45.66 18.56 44.71
N ILE A 209 46.03 19.23 43.61
CA ILE A 209 45.30 19.11 42.36
C ILE A 209 45.37 17.62 42.03
N TYR A 210 44.22 16.94 42.00
CA TYR A 210 44.14 15.63 41.40
C TYR A 210 44.56 15.79 39.93
N THR A 211 45.81 15.44 39.63
CA THR A 211 46.26 15.23 38.26
C THR A 211 45.27 14.29 37.59
N ARG A 212 44.93 14.59 36.32
CA ARG A 212 44.11 13.73 35.46
C ARG A 212 44.54 12.27 35.70
N VAL A 213 43.64 11.46 36.24
CA VAL A 213 43.84 10.01 36.26
C VAL A 213 43.96 9.61 34.80
N GLU A 214 45.15 9.21 34.36
CA GLU A 214 45.31 8.66 33.03
C GLU A 214 44.43 7.42 32.92
N SER A 215 43.72 7.30 31.79
CA SER A 215 42.90 6.12 31.49
C SER A 215 43.75 4.86 31.70
N PRO A 216 43.21 3.78 32.30
CA PRO A 216 43.97 2.56 32.48
C PRO A 216 44.45 2.07 31.12
N LYS A 217 45.78 2.11 30.92
CA LYS A 217 46.40 1.59 29.71
C LYS A 217 46.20 0.09 29.74
N ARG A 218 45.54 -0.44 28.71
CA ARG A 218 45.39 -1.88 28.53
C ARG A 218 46.78 -2.42 28.23
N ASP A 219 47.36 -3.18 29.16
CA ASP A 219 48.68 -3.77 28.96
C ASP A 219 48.65 -4.66 27.71
N LEU A 220 49.46 -4.31 26.71
CA LEU A 220 49.70 -5.12 25.51
C LEU A 220 50.75 -6.21 25.79
N GLY A 221 50.70 -6.76 27.01
CA GLY A 221 51.44 -7.97 27.39
C GLY A 221 50.79 -9.17 26.70
N TYR A 222 51.30 -9.53 25.53
CA TYR A 222 50.98 -10.82 24.92
C TYR A 222 51.68 -11.92 25.72
N GLU A 223 51.00 -12.44 26.73
CA GLU A 223 51.35 -13.72 27.32
C GLU A 223 51.14 -14.82 26.27
N SER A 224 52.10 -15.74 26.14
CA SER A 224 51.98 -16.88 25.25
C SER A 224 50.81 -17.76 25.70
N PHE A 225 49.80 -17.91 24.84
CA PHE A 225 48.59 -18.68 25.13
C PHE A 225 48.90 -20.14 25.54
N ASP A 226 48.74 -20.46 26.82
CA ASP A 226 48.79 -21.83 27.32
C ASP A 226 47.44 -22.52 27.08
N ALA A 227 47.42 -23.45 26.13
CA ALA A 227 46.21 -24.19 25.78
C ALA A 227 45.63 -25.01 26.95
N SER A 228 46.43 -25.35 27.96
CA SER A 228 46.02 -26.21 29.08
C SER A 228 45.04 -25.55 30.07
N GLY A 229 45.01 -24.22 30.12
CA GLY A 229 44.08 -23.42 30.94
C GLY A 229 42.97 -22.73 30.15
N SER A 230 42.85 -22.99 28.84
CA SER A 230 42.03 -22.23 27.91
C SER A 230 40.54 -22.16 28.27
N GLU A 231 39.95 -23.24 28.79
CA GLU A 231 38.53 -23.27 29.18
C GLU A 231 38.24 -22.39 30.42
N ASP A 232 39.14 -22.36 31.39
CA ASP A 232 38.99 -21.57 32.60
C ASP A 232 39.33 -20.10 32.35
N TRP A 233 40.36 -19.82 31.54
CA TRP A 233 40.65 -18.47 31.04
C TRP A 233 39.47 -17.87 30.27
N LEU A 234 38.77 -18.66 29.45
CA LEU A 234 37.54 -18.24 28.74
C LEU A 234 36.37 -17.97 29.71
N LYS A 235 36.21 -18.77 30.77
CA LYS A 235 35.19 -18.53 31.81
C LYS A 235 35.47 -17.28 32.64
N GLU A 236 36.74 -16.92 32.83
CA GLU A 236 37.12 -15.71 33.57
C GLU A 236 37.06 -14.45 32.70
N ASN A 237 37.51 -14.51 31.43
CA ASN A 237 37.70 -13.32 30.58
C ASN A 237 36.60 -13.08 29.53
N VAL A 238 35.85 -14.10 29.11
CA VAL A 238 34.84 -13.98 28.04
C VAL A 238 33.41 -14.15 28.56
N GLN A 239 33.16 -15.13 29.44
CA GLN A 239 31.85 -15.33 30.04
C GLN A 239 31.73 -14.68 31.42
N SER A 240 31.43 -13.38 31.42
CA SER A 240 31.10 -12.68 32.66
C SER A 240 29.83 -13.29 33.32
N ASN A 241 30.03 -14.05 34.40
CA ASN A 241 29.02 -14.89 35.08
C ASN A 241 27.83 -14.13 35.72
N TRP A 242 27.69 -12.83 35.48
CA TRP A 242 26.68 -11.97 36.11
C TRP A 242 25.24 -12.34 35.74
N TRP A 243 24.99 -12.89 34.55
CA TRP A 243 23.65 -13.24 34.06
C TRP A 243 23.03 -14.42 34.83
N GLN A 244 23.83 -15.47 35.07
CA GLN A 244 23.36 -16.70 35.74
C GLN A 244 23.57 -16.68 37.25
N ASN A 245 24.52 -15.90 37.78
CA ASN A 245 24.85 -15.91 39.21
C ASN A 245 23.88 -15.02 40.02
N PRO A 246 23.06 -15.60 40.94
CA PRO A 246 22.12 -14.84 41.78
C PRO A 246 22.80 -14.00 42.87
N LYS A 247 24.13 -14.08 43.04
CA LYS A 247 24.93 -13.32 44.01
C LYS A 247 26.10 -12.58 43.37
N ALA A 248 26.00 -12.24 42.07
CA ALA A 248 27.00 -11.40 41.43
C ALA A 248 27.14 -10.06 42.15
N LYS A 249 28.38 -9.57 42.25
CA LYS A 249 28.70 -8.21 42.68
C LYS A 249 29.56 -7.54 41.61
N ALA A 250 29.24 -6.31 41.27
CA ALA A 250 30.05 -5.50 40.37
C ALA A 250 31.27 -4.95 41.11
N GLU A 251 32.45 -5.07 40.51
CA GLU A 251 33.65 -4.40 41.00
C GLU A 251 33.57 -2.90 40.71
N VAL A 252 33.94 -2.09 41.70
CA VAL A 252 33.81 -0.63 41.65
C VAL A 252 35.21 -0.02 41.68
N ASN A 253 35.62 0.57 40.55
CA ASN A 253 36.97 1.12 40.38
C ASN A 253 37.28 2.35 41.27
N SER A 254 36.25 2.97 41.86
CA SER A 254 36.39 4.14 42.73
C SER A 254 36.08 3.83 44.19
N SER A 255 36.93 4.34 45.09
CA SER A 255 36.81 4.17 46.55
C SER A 255 35.76 5.08 47.20
N HIS A 256 35.00 5.84 46.41
CA HIS A 256 33.98 6.76 46.93
C HIS A 256 32.72 6.01 47.40
N GLU A 257 32.21 6.39 48.58
CA GLU A 257 31.01 5.79 49.19
C GLU A 257 29.75 5.88 48.29
N GLY A 258 29.68 6.88 47.41
CA GLY A 258 28.59 7.02 46.44
C GLY A 258 28.62 5.99 45.29
N ALA A 259 29.78 5.43 44.96
CA ALA A 259 29.91 4.44 43.88
C ALA A 259 29.57 3.01 44.33
N SER A 260 29.63 2.76 45.65
CA SER A 260 29.23 1.53 46.34
C SER A 260 27.99 1.75 47.24
N PHE A 261 27.15 2.74 46.89
CA PHE A 261 26.03 3.19 47.70
C PHE A 261 25.02 2.09 48.06
N CYS A 262 24.78 1.09 47.21
CA CYS A 262 23.88 -0.02 47.54
C CYS A 262 24.41 -0.88 48.71
N ASP A 263 25.71 -1.19 48.71
CA ASP A 263 26.36 -1.93 49.80
C ASP A 263 26.39 -1.08 51.09
N TYR A 264 26.68 0.21 50.98
CA TYR A 264 26.62 1.16 52.10
C TYR A 264 25.20 1.29 52.70
N TRP A 265 24.18 1.37 51.85
CA TRP A 265 22.76 1.42 52.25
C TRP A 265 22.32 0.13 52.94
N SER A 266 22.71 -1.01 52.40
CA SER A 266 22.44 -2.33 53.01
C SER A 266 23.11 -2.47 54.38
N GLN A 267 24.36 -2.00 54.51
CA GLN A 267 25.07 -1.97 55.79
C GLN A 267 24.46 -0.99 56.80
N THR A 268 23.98 0.18 56.37
CA THR A 268 23.33 1.15 57.27
C THR A 268 21.96 0.68 57.73
N ILE A 269 21.18 -0.02 56.89
CA ILE A 269 19.95 -0.72 57.33
C ILE A 269 20.27 -1.82 58.35
N LEU A 270 21.31 -2.62 58.13
CA LEU A 270 21.74 -3.66 59.09
C LEU A 270 22.17 -3.07 60.45
N LYS A 271 22.87 -1.93 60.43
CA LYS A 271 23.27 -1.17 61.64
C LYS A 271 22.05 -0.58 62.35
N ALA A 272 21.15 0.09 61.62
CA ALA A 272 19.96 0.74 62.17
C ALA A 272 18.91 -0.26 62.71
N SER A 273 18.81 -1.45 62.11
CA SER A 273 17.93 -2.54 62.55
C SER A 273 18.54 -3.46 63.60
N HIS A 274 19.75 -3.18 64.09
CA HIS A 274 20.51 -4.06 65.01
C HIS A 274 20.54 -5.54 64.56
N SER A 275 20.65 -5.80 63.25
CA SER A 275 20.60 -7.14 62.64
C SER A 275 19.31 -7.95 62.84
N PHE A 276 18.22 -7.34 63.34
CA PHE A 276 16.90 -7.99 63.40
C PHE A 276 16.25 -8.13 62.01
N ILE A 277 16.53 -7.19 61.10
CA ILE A 277 16.11 -7.26 59.70
C ILE A 277 17.32 -7.67 58.89
N LYS A 278 17.30 -8.90 58.36
CA LYS A 278 18.24 -9.35 57.33
C LYS A 278 17.61 -9.05 55.98
N PRO A 279 18.08 -8.04 55.21
CA PRO A 279 17.69 -7.93 53.81
C PRO A 279 18.20 -9.16 53.06
N ASP A 280 17.45 -9.58 52.04
CA ASP A 280 17.93 -10.60 51.11
C ASP A 280 19.20 -10.08 50.38
N PRO A 281 20.12 -10.96 49.97
CA PRO A 281 21.36 -10.54 49.34
C PRO A 281 21.09 -9.95 47.95
N VAL A 282 21.09 -8.62 47.86
CA VAL A 282 20.98 -7.90 46.59
C VAL A 282 22.20 -8.19 45.72
N SER A 283 21.98 -8.62 44.49
CA SER A 283 23.05 -8.75 43.50
C SER A 283 23.31 -7.40 42.81
N THR A 284 24.56 -6.96 42.77
CA THR A 284 24.95 -5.70 42.12
C THR A 284 25.57 -5.98 40.76
N VAL A 285 25.13 -5.25 39.74
CA VAL A 285 25.59 -5.38 38.35
C VAL A 285 26.02 -4.01 37.82
N SER A 286 26.87 -3.95 36.81
CA SER A 286 27.29 -2.69 36.19
C SER A 286 26.17 -2.06 35.34
N GLU A 287 26.18 -0.74 35.23
CA GLU A 287 25.17 0.03 34.47
C GLU A 287 25.13 -0.39 32.99
N TYR A 288 26.30 -0.60 32.39
CA TYR A 288 26.45 -1.08 31.00
C TYR A 288 25.73 -2.41 30.74
N CYS A 289 25.79 -3.36 31.68
CA CYS A 289 25.11 -4.65 31.54
C CYS A 289 23.58 -4.50 31.61
N LEU A 290 23.07 -3.61 32.47
CA LEU A 290 21.63 -3.29 32.52
C LEU A 290 21.16 -2.58 31.23
N ILE A 291 21.96 -1.66 30.68
CA ILE A 291 21.66 -1.01 29.40
C ILE A 291 21.50 -2.04 28.27
N ARG A 292 22.42 -3.01 28.17
CA ARG A 292 22.30 -4.10 27.18
C ARG A 292 21.06 -4.95 27.41
N GLU A 293 20.75 -5.30 28.66
CA GLU A 293 19.55 -6.09 28.97
C GLU A 293 18.25 -5.33 28.60
N ILE A 294 18.19 -4.01 28.83
CA ILE A 294 17.07 -3.15 28.40
C ILE A 294 16.93 -3.16 26.87
N LEU A 295 18.03 -2.97 26.12
CA LEU A 295 18.03 -2.99 24.65
C LEU A 295 17.57 -4.36 24.11
N TRP A 296 18.06 -5.45 24.69
CA TRP A 296 17.65 -6.82 24.32
C TRP A 296 16.18 -7.11 24.61
N MET A 297 15.63 -6.61 25.72
CA MET A 297 14.20 -6.71 25.99
C MET A 297 13.35 -5.98 24.93
N PHE A 298 13.87 -4.92 24.31
CA PHE A 298 13.22 -4.26 23.18
C PHE A 298 13.40 -4.98 21.84
N THR A 299 14.44 -5.78 21.60
CA THR A 299 14.60 -6.56 20.35
C THR A 299 14.00 -7.96 20.43
N ASN A 300 14.36 -8.74 21.45
CA ASN A 300 13.84 -10.09 21.69
C ASN A 300 13.59 -10.32 23.19
N PRO A 301 12.38 -10.04 23.70
CA PRO A 301 12.07 -10.17 25.12
C PRO A 301 12.15 -11.63 25.59
N ALA A 302 13.01 -11.86 26.58
CA ALA A 302 13.27 -13.16 27.19
C ALA A 302 13.22 -13.07 28.73
N ASN A 303 13.39 -14.21 29.40
CA ASN A 303 13.63 -14.22 30.85
C ASN A 303 15.11 -13.92 31.10
N CYS A 304 15.37 -12.78 31.73
CA CYS A 304 16.67 -12.18 31.95
C CYS A 304 16.92 -12.00 33.46
N LYS A 305 17.99 -11.29 33.86
CA LYS A 305 18.32 -11.15 35.28
C LYS A 305 17.50 -10.08 35.99
N PHE A 306 17.29 -8.92 35.35
CA PHE A 306 16.41 -7.87 35.85
C PHE A 306 14.96 -8.07 35.44
N PHE A 307 14.68 -8.71 34.30
CA PHE A 307 13.32 -8.87 33.77
C PHE A 307 12.85 -10.32 33.64
N ARG A 308 11.56 -10.56 33.87
CA ARG A 308 10.86 -11.83 33.60
C ARG A 308 9.54 -11.59 32.89
N ILE A 309 9.03 -12.59 32.17
CA ILE A 309 7.79 -12.51 31.40
C ILE A 309 6.76 -13.48 31.99
N ASP A 310 5.75 -12.94 32.65
CA ASP A 310 4.61 -13.68 33.22
C ASP A 310 3.29 -13.05 32.74
N ASP A 311 2.31 -13.88 32.34
CA ASP A 311 0.94 -13.46 31.95
C ASP A 311 0.85 -12.31 30.90
N ASP A 312 1.60 -12.42 29.79
CA ASP A 312 1.70 -11.38 28.74
C ASP A 312 2.11 -9.99 29.31
N GLN A 313 2.93 -9.97 30.37
CA GLN A 313 3.50 -8.78 31.03
C GLN A 313 4.97 -8.97 31.40
N VAL A 314 5.75 -7.89 31.31
CA VAL A 314 7.14 -7.85 31.75
C VAL A 314 7.20 -7.36 33.19
N TRP A 315 7.75 -8.18 34.09
CA TRP A 315 7.95 -7.87 35.50
C TRP A 315 9.43 -7.71 35.83
N ILE A 316 9.73 -6.91 36.85
CA ILE A 316 11.08 -6.74 37.38
C ILE A 316 11.34 -7.81 38.45
N ASN A 317 12.52 -8.42 38.42
CA ASN A 317 12.96 -9.39 39.44
C ASN A 317 13.39 -8.66 40.73
N PRO A 318 12.97 -9.15 41.92
CA PRO A 318 13.47 -8.62 43.20
C PRO A 318 14.94 -9.00 43.44
N ASN A 319 15.61 -8.28 44.34
CA ASN A 319 16.98 -8.51 44.79
C ASN A 319 18.08 -8.27 43.72
N VAL A 320 17.85 -7.37 42.77
CA VAL A 320 18.87 -6.92 41.79
C VAL A 320 19.00 -5.39 41.79
N SER A 321 20.22 -4.86 41.79
CA SER A 321 20.48 -3.41 41.72
C SER A 321 21.78 -3.07 40.97
N LEU A 322 22.06 -1.78 40.80
CA LEU A 322 23.40 -1.29 40.49
C LEU A 322 24.22 -1.11 41.78
N SER A 323 25.53 -0.89 41.67
CA SER A 323 26.37 -0.56 42.83
C SER A 323 26.07 0.84 43.40
N SER A 324 25.70 1.78 42.53
CA SER A 324 25.47 3.21 42.82
C SER A 324 24.04 3.54 43.29
N THR A 325 23.08 2.63 43.15
CA THR A 325 21.65 2.91 43.43
C THR A 325 21.01 1.83 44.30
N THR A 326 19.97 2.21 45.06
CA THR A 326 19.21 1.24 45.85
C THR A 326 18.24 0.44 44.98
N GLU A 327 17.97 -0.81 45.36
CA GLU A 327 16.98 -1.68 44.72
C GLU A 327 15.64 -0.97 44.46
N ARG A 328 15.08 -0.29 45.48
CA ARG A 328 13.81 0.45 45.35
C ARG A 328 13.90 1.61 44.37
N GLY A 329 14.99 2.37 44.40
CA GLY A 329 15.21 3.49 43.47
C GLY A 329 15.26 3.00 42.02
N LEU A 330 16.07 1.95 41.78
CA LEU A 330 16.19 1.35 40.45
C LEU A 330 14.86 0.74 39.97
N HIS A 331 14.18 -0.04 40.81
CA HIS A 331 12.88 -0.63 40.48
C HIS A 331 11.85 0.46 40.12
N THR A 332 11.81 1.58 40.85
CA THR A 332 10.86 2.68 40.56
C THR A 332 11.12 3.30 39.19
N PHE A 333 12.39 3.42 38.79
CA PHE A 333 12.77 3.95 37.48
C PHE A 333 12.54 2.93 36.34
N LEU A 334 12.88 1.66 36.55
CA LEU A 334 12.67 0.59 35.56
C LEU A 334 11.19 0.35 35.22
N LEU A 335 10.25 0.69 36.11
CA LEU A 335 8.82 0.61 35.83
C LEU A 335 8.43 1.40 34.57
N ASN A 336 9.04 2.55 34.31
CA ASN A 336 8.79 3.35 33.10
C ASN A 336 9.08 2.54 31.82
N PHE A 337 10.17 1.76 31.81
CA PHE A 337 10.49 0.88 30.69
C PHE A 337 9.54 -0.31 30.58
N THR A 338 9.08 -0.89 31.70
CA THR A 338 8.22 -2.09 31.66
C THR A 338 6.87 -1.89 30.96
N GLU A 339 6.27 -0.70 31.03
CA GLU A 339 5.05 -0.37 30.28
C GLU A 339 5.32 -0.52 28.77
N HIS A 340 6.37 0.11 28.28
CA HIS A 340 6.74 0.09 26.86
C HIS A 340 7.20 -1.30 26.39
N MET A 341 8.03 -2.01 27.17
CA MET A 341 8.44 -3.39 26.86
C MET A 341 7.23 -4.33 26.76
N THR A 342 6.26 -4.21 27.68
CA THR A 342 5.01 -5.00 27.64
C THR A 342 4.18 -4.69 26.40
N ILE A 343 4.15 -3.42 25.95
CA ILE A 343 3.46 -3.05 24.70
C ILE A 343 4.15 -3.67 23.48
N VAL A 344 5.49 -3.55 23.34
CA VAL A 344 6.24 -4.15 22.24
C VAL A 344 6.02 -5.67 22.20
N TYR A 345 6.08 -6.34 23.36
CA TYR A 345 5.84 -7.77 23.47
C TYR A 345 4.44 -8.17 22.96
N ARG A 346 3.39 -7.45 23.37
CA ARG A 346 2.00 -7.71 22.93
C ARG A 346 1.82 -7.50 21.43
N LEU A 347 2.38 -6.43 20.87
CA LEU A 347 2.31 -6.15 19.44
C LEU A 347 3.08 -7.20 18.61
N ARG A 348 4.27 -7.63 19.05
CA ARG A 348 5.00 -8.74 18.42
C ARG A 348 4.23 -10.05 18.51
N ASN A 349 3.69 -10.41 19.68
CA ASN A 349 2.85 -11.60 19.88
C ASN A 349 1.61 -11.58 18.96
N PHE A 350 0.98 -10.42 18.76
CA PHE A 350 -0.10 -10.25 17.79
C PHE A 350 0.38 -10.50 16.35
N CYS A 351 1.47 -9.85 15.92
CA CYS A 351 2.02 -10.02 14.57
C CYS A 351 2.46 -11.47 14.29
N GLN A 352 2.99 -12.18 15.28
CA GLN A 352 3.32 -13.62 15.18
C GLN A 352 2.05 -14.50 15.13
N LYS A 353 1.02 -14.20 15.92
CA LYS A 353 -0.28 -14.90 15.88
C LYS A 353 -0.96 -14.76 14.51
N VAL A 354 -0.78 -13.64 13.82
CA VAL A 354 -1.26 -13.39 12.45
C VAL A 354 -0.37 -14.04 11.39
N ALA A 355 0.96 -14.06 11.56
CA ALA A 355 1.88 -14.68 10.60
C ALA A 355 1.84 -16.23 10.60
N ASN A 356 1.71 -16.86 11.78
CA ASN A 356 1.75 -18.33 11.95
C ASN A 356 0.44 -19.05 11.52
N THR A 357 -0.32 -18.41 10.64
CA THR A 357 -1.68 -18.76 10.24
C THR A 357 -1.78 -20.06 9.44
N SER A 358 -0.71 -20.48 8.76
CA SER A 358 -0.62 -21.74 8.00
C SER A 358 -0.83 -23.02 8.82
N SER A 359 -0.80 -22.93 10.16
CA SER A 359 -0.89 -24.07 11.08
C SER A 359 -2.27 -24.26 11.74
N LYS A 360 -3.26 -23.38 11.52
CA LYS A 360 -4.53 -23.36 12.25
C LYS A 360 -5.74 -23.54 11.32
N PRO A 361 -6.85 -24.15 11.81
CA PRO A 361 -8.03 -24.45 10.99
C PRO A 361 -8.88 -23.21 10.62
N ILE A 362 -8.66 -22.06 11.26
CA ILE A 362 -9.30 -20.78 10.94
C ILE A 362 -8.17 -19.79 10.65
N PRO A 363 -7.99 -19.36 9.39
CA PRO A 363 -6.96 -18.39 9.08
C PRO A 363 -7.31 -17.00 9.62
N ALA A 364 -6.30 -16.20 9.97
CA ALA A 364 -6.50 -14.77 10.20
C ALA A 364 -6.99 -14.09 8.89
N PRO A 365 -7.80 -13.02 8.92
CA PRO A 365 -8.19 -12.35 7.68
C PRO A 365 -7.00 -11.63 7.01
N TYR A 366 -7.00 -11.50 5.68
CA TYR A 366 -5.94 -10.83 4.92
C TYR A 366 -5.83 -9.35 5.28
N SER A 367 -6.95 -8.67 5.51
CA SER A 367 -6.94 -7.29 6.03
C SER A 367 -6.24 -7.17 7.41
N PHE A 368 -6.25 -8.21 8.24
CA PHE A 368 -5.46 -8.27 9.48
C PHE A 368 -3.96 -8.53 9.23
N GLU A 369 -3.60 -9.29 8.19
CA GLU A 369 -2.21 -9.43 7.75
C GLU A 369 -1.64 -8.09 7.26
N CYS A 370 -2.42 -7.31 6.50
CA CYS A 370 -2.04 -5.96 6.08
C CYS A 370 -1.85 -5.02 7.27
N TYR A 371 -2.79 -5.01 8.23
CA TYR A 371 -2.64 -4.27 9.49
C TYR A 371 -1.41 -4.68 10.29
N ALA A 372 -1.17 -5.98 10.45
CA ALA A 372 -0.01 -6.51 11.15
C ALA A 372 1.31 -6.17 10.44
N SER A 373 1.31 -6.05 9.11
CA SER A 373 2.46 -5.52 8.36
C SER A 373 2.70 -4.05 8.69
N GLY A 374 1.65 -3.21 8.67
CA GLY A 374 1.78 -1.80 9.05
C GLY A 374 2.31 -1.62 10.48
N VAL A 375 1.81 -2.40 11.45
CA VAL A 375 2.35 -2.44 12.83
C VAL A 375 3.81 -2.90 12.85
N ARG A 376 4.20 -3.89 12.04
CA ARG A 376 5.58 -4.38 11.94
C ARG A 376 6.53 -3.33 11.39
N ASP A 377 6.11 -2.46 10.47
CA ASP A 377 6.94 -1.36 9.96
C ASP A 377 7.33 -0.38 11.08
N PHE A 378 6.39 -0.03 11.97
CA PHE A 378 6.68 0.80 13.14
C PHE A 378 7.59 0.11 14.16
N LEU A 379 7.41 -1.20 14.39
CA LEU A 379 8.30 -1.97 15.25
C LEU A 379 9.70 -2.13 14.66
N LYS A 380 9.83 -2.25 13.34
CA LYS A 380 11.13 -2.28 12.64
C LYS A 380 11.89 -0.96 12.78
N ASN A 381 11.18 0.18 12.74
CA ASN A 381 11.80 1.48 13.01
C ASN A 381 12.33 1.59 14.45
N LEU A 382 11.59 1.08 15.43
CA LEU A 382 12.08 0.96 16.82
C LEU A 382 13.29 0.02 16.92
N GLU A 383 13.28 -1.12 16.22
CA GLU A 383 14.42 -2.04 16.18
C GLU A 383 15.67 -1.37 15.59
N THR A 384 15.55 -0.57 14.52
CA THR A 384 16.69 0.17 13.97
C THR A 384 17.23 1.21 14.94
N THR A 385 16.39 2.00 15.63
CA THR A 385 16.87 2.99 16.62
C THR A 385 17.53 2.30 17.82
N VAL A 386 16.99 1.18 18.29
CA VAL A 386 17.57 0.36 19.38
C VAL A 386 18.92 -0.23 18.97
N VAL A 387 19.07 -0.72 17.74
CA VAL A 387 20.34 -1.24 17.21
C VAL A 387 21.39 -0.12 17.06
N ASP A 388 21.00 1.08 16.65
CA ASP A 388 21.93 2.20 16.55
C ASP A 388 22.37 2.75 17.92
N LEU A 389 21.49 2.67 18.93
CA LEU A 389 21.86 2.92 20.33
C LEU A 389 22.77 1.82 20.90
N GLU A 390 22.57 0.54 20.52
CA GLU A 390 23.49 -0.54 20.91
C GLU A 390 24.89 -0.34 20.30
N LYS A 391 24.98 0.05 19.02
CA LYS A 391 26.26 0.42 18.37
C LYS A 391 26.96 1.57 19.11
N GLN A 392 26.23 2.62 19.49
CA GLN A 392 26.76 3.75 20.25
C GLN A 392 27.27 3.32 21.64
N ALA A 393 26.52 2.45 22.33
CA ALA A 393 26.92 1.91 23.64
C ALA A 393 28.15 0.98 23.55
N ILE A 394 28.35 0.26 22.44
CA ILE A 394 29.53 -0.58 22.19
C ILE A 394 30.76 0.29 21.82
N ALA A 395 30.57 1.34 21.03
CA ALA A 395 31.66 2.18 20.52
C ALA A 395 32.39 2.98 21.62
N GLN A 396 31.75 3.23 22.78
CA GLN A 396 32.32 3.85 23.98
C GLN A 396 33.26 5.04 23.68
N GLN A 397 32.77 5.99 22.88
CA GLN A 397 33.55 7.18 22.51
C GLN A 397 33.96 7.95 23.77
N PRO A 398 35.24 8.38 23.90
CA PRO A 398 35.79 8.91 25.14
C PRO A 398 35.11 10.21 25.62
N ASP A 399 34.41 10.91 24.73
CA ASP A 399 33.77 12.20 24.99
C ASP A 399 32.27 12.09 25.33
N ARG A 400 31.63 10.91 25.23
CA ARG A 400 30.18 10.73 25.49
C ARG A 400 29.91 9.68 26.56
N ILE A 401 29.34 10.10 27.69
CA ILE A 401 28.92 9.20 28.77
C ILE A 401 27.55 8.62 28.43
N PHE A 402 27.46 7.29 28.30
CA PHE A 402 26.21 6.59 28.04
C PHE A 402 25.63 6.03 29.34
N THR A 403 24.50 6.58 29.79
CA THR A 403 23.80 6.21 31.04
C THR A 403 22.38 5.70 30.74
N ILE A 404 21.72 5.08 31.72
CA ILE A 404 20.32 4.65 31.54
C ILE A 404 19.37 5.88 31.41
N ILE A 405 19.75 7.03 31.97
CA ILE A 405 18.96 8.27 31.87
C ILE A 405 19.04 8.85 30.45
N THR A 406 20.25 8.93 29.87
CA THR A 406 20.41 9.34 28.45
C THR A 406 19.71 8.36 27.51
N LEU A 407 19.80 7.05 27.78
CA LEU A 407 19.05 6.04 27.02
C LEU A 407 17.53 6.24 27.09
N PHE A 408 16.99 6.64 28.26
CA PHE A 408 15.55 6.91 28.40
C PHE A 408 15.12 8.11 27.55
N HIS A 409 15.89 9.20 27.58
CA HIS A 409 15.64 10.39 26.78
C HIS A 409 15.72 10.10 25.27
N ASP A 410 16.74 9.37 24.83
CA ASP A 410 16.93 8.97 23.43
C ASP A 410 15.79 8.07 22.91
N LEU A 411 15.09 7.34 23.79
CA LEU A 411 13.95 6.47 23.44
C LEU A 411 12.56 7.09 23.68
N GLU A 412 12.47 8.19 24.44
CA GLU A 412 11.21 8.86 24.80
C GLU A 412 10.28 9.17 23.60
N PRO A 413 10.72 9.74 22.46
CA PRO A 413 9.83 9.99 21.32
C PRO A 413 9.22 8.70 20.74
N GLN A 414 9.99 7.60 20.73
CA GLN A 414 9.49 6.29 20.29
C GLN A 414 8.50 5.70 21.29
N PHE A 415 8.69 5.93 22.59
CA PHE A 415 7.76 5.52 23.64
C PHE A 415 6.39 6.20 23.54
N GLN A 416 6.36 7.49 23.19
CA GLN A 416 5.11 8.22 22.93
C GLN A 416 4.37 7.66 21.69
N LEU A 417 5.09 7.41 20.59
CA LEU A 417 4.55 6.77 19.38
C LEU A 417 3.98 5.38 19.68
N LEU A 418 4.72 4.56 20.43
CA LEU A 418 4.33 3.22 20.84
C LEU A 418 3.08 3.21 21.74
N LYS A 419 2.93 4.21 22.62
CA LYS A 419 1.74 4.38 23.46
C LYS A 419 0.51 4.74 22.61
N ASN A 420 0.66 5.66 21.66
CA ASN A 420 -0.40 5.97 20.69
C ASN A 420 -0.80 4.74 19.85
N LEU A 421 0.17 3.95 19.40
CA LEU A 421 -0.04 2.71 18.66
C LEU A 421 -0.83 1.66 19.47
N ASN A 422 -0.47 1.49 20.75
CA ASN A 422 -1.16 0.58 21.67
C ASN A 422 -2.60 1.00 21.95
N ASP A 423 -2.86 2.29 22.14
CA ASP A 423 -4.21 2.81 22.33
C ASP A 423 -5.09 2.52 21.10
N ILE A 424 -4.56 2.77 19.90
CA ILE A 424 -5.26 2.48 18.63
C ILE A 424 -5.52 0.97 18.54
N HIS A 425 -4.49 0.14 18.77
CA HIS A 425 -4.58 -1.32 18.71
C HIS A 425 -5.66 -1.88 19.66
N ARG A 426 -5.64 -1.47 20.93
CA ARG A 426 -6.60 -1.91 21.96
C ARG A 426 -8.02 -1.44 21.70
N TYR A 427 -8.20 -0.36 20.93
CA TYR A 427 -9.50 0.17 20.56
C TYR A 427 -10.09 -0.50 19.31
N SER A 428 -9.26 -0.78 18.29
CA SER A 428 -9.73 -1.24 16.98
C SER A 428 -9.74 -2.76 16.80
N VAL A 429 -8.81 -3.50 17.43
CA VAL A 429 -8.64 -4.94 17.22
C VAL A 429 -9.63 -5.77 18.05
N LEU A 430 -10.37 -6.65 17.37
CA LEU A 430 -11.13 -7.74 17.98
C LEU A 430 -10.47 -9.10 17.70
N ASP A 431 -10.63 -10.05 18.62
CA ASP A 431 -10.20 -11.43 18.43
C ASP A 431 -11.00 -12.11 17.31
N TRP A 432 -10.36 -12.30 16.13
CA TRP A 432 -10.93 -13.02 14.98
C TRP A 432 -11.21 -14.52 15.24
N THR A 433 -10.78 -15.05 16.39
CA THR A 433 -11.13 -16.40 16.85
C THR A 433 -12.47 -16.46 17.58
N LYS A 434 -13.01 -15.31 18.02
CA LYS A 434 -14.28 -15.19 18.76
C LYS A 434 -15.40 -14.59 17.92
N PHE A 435 -15.05 -13.79 16.90
CA PHE A 435 -15.99 -13.13 16.00
C PHE A 435 -15.74 -13.55 14.55
N PRO A 436 -16.77 -13.61 13.68
CA PRO A 436 -16.60 -13.84 12.25
C PRO A 436 -15.67 -12.81 11.59
N ALA A 437 -14.95 -13.23 10.53
CA ALA A 437 -13.94 -12.42 9.86
C ALA A 437 -14.48 -11.07 9.37
N HIS A 438 -15.62 -11.04 8.65
CA HIS A 438 -16.24 -9.80 8.17
C HIS A 438 -16.56 -8.80 9.29
N ILE A 439 -16.98 -9.28 10.48
CA ILE A 439 -17.25 -8.41 11.64
C ILE A 439 -15.96 -7.92 12.28
N ALA A 440 -14.94 -8.76 12.41
CA ALA A 440 -13.65 -8.38 12.97
C ALA A 440 -12.94 -7.32 12.09
N VAL A 441 -13.00 -7.47 10.77
CA VAL A 441 -12.41 -6.52 9.81
C VAL A 441 -13.25 -5.24 9.69
N ALA A 442 -14.58 -5.34 9.62
CA ALA A 442 -15.44 -4.16 9.67
C ALA A 442 -15.20 -3.35 10.95
N HIS A 443 -15.08 -4.02 12.11
CA HIS A 443 -14.73 -3.36 13.36
C HIS A 443 -13.35 -2.68 13.31
N LEU A 444 -12.33 -3.34 12.75
CA LEU A 444 -11.00 -2.78 12.60
C LEU A 444 -11.02 -1.50 11.76
N LEU A 445 -11.69 -1.51 10.60
CA LEU A 445 -11.86 -0.34 9.73
C LEU A 445 -12.62 0.80 10.45
N SER A 446 -13.74 0.50 11.11
CA SER A 446 -14.47 1.50 11.91
C SER A 446 -13.63 2.06 13.06
N GLY A 447 -12.90 1.21 13.78
CA GLY A 447 -12.10 1.60 14.94
C GLY A 447 -10.94 2.50 14.55
N LEU A 448 -10.26 2.19 13.44
CA LEU A 448 -9.21 3.02 12.86
C LEU A 448 -9.77 4.36 12.38
N PHE A 449 -10.82 4.35 11.55
CA PHE A 449 -11.45 5.59 11.05
C PHE A 449 -11.98 6.49 12.18
N ARG A 450 -12.67 5.91 13.16
CA ARG A 450 -13.14 6.63 14.35
C ARG A 450 -11.99 7.13 15.22
N SER A 451 -10.85 6.43 15.26
CA SER A 451 -9.66 6.94 15.93
C SER A 451 -9.04 8.15 15.22
N VAL A 452 -9.05 8.20 13.87
CA VAL A 452 -8.69 9.41 13.09
C VAL A 452 -9.63 10.57 13.41
N LYS A 453 -10.95 10.30 13.50
CA LYS A 453 -11.98 11.32 13.73
C LYS A 453 -12.02 11.89 15.15
N LEU A 454 -11.70 11.09 16.17
CA LEU A 454 -11.79 11.47 17.59
C LEU A 454 -10.45 11.83 18.23
N SER A 455 -9.31 11.62 17.54
CA SER A 455 -8.00 12.01 18.07
C SER A 455 -7.76 13.51 17.96
N GLY A 456 -7.64 14.19 19.10
CA GLY A 456 -7.13 15.57 19.18
C GLY A 456 -5.59 15.68 19.15
N ASN A 457 -4.87 14.58 18.89
CA ASN A 457 -3.40 14.56 18.78
C ASN A 457 -3.02 14.17 17.35
N LEU A 458 -2.28 15.05 16.67
CA LEU A 458 -1.83 14.93 15.29
C LEU A 458 -1.01 13.66 15.01
N ALA A 459 -0.09 13.31 15.91
CA ALA A 459 0.69 12.07 15.79
C ALA A 459 -0.21 10.84 15.87
N LYS A 460 -1.31 10.90 16.64
CA LYS A 460 -2.27 9.80 16.77
C LYS A 460 -3.23 9.72 15.58
N SER A 461 -3.67 10.84 15.00
CA SER A 461 -4.49 10.84 13.77
C SER A 461 -3.69 10.34 12.57
N ASN A 462 -2.48 10.85 12.36
CA ASN A 462 -1.63 10.47 11.22
C ASN A 462 -1.22 9.00 11.30
N LEU A 463 -0.92 8.49 12.51
CA LEU A 463 -0.66 7.07 12.75
C LEU A 463 -1.89 6.19 12.49
N ALA A 464 -3.07 6.59 12.98
CA ALA A 464 -4.30 5.87 12.71
C ALA A 464 -4.65 5.85 11.21
N PHE A 465 -4.36 6.94 10.50
CA PHE A 465 -4.62 7.08 9.06
C PHE A 465 -3.65 6.24 8.22
N SER A 466 -2.34 6.25 8.51
CA SER A 466 -1.39 5.38 7.80
C SER A 466 -1.69 3.88 8.01
N LEU A 467 -2.11 3.50 9.23
CA LEU A 467 -2.61 2.15 9.50
C LEU A 467 -3.91 1.86 8.74
N LEU A 468 -4.88 2.78 8.72
CA LEU A 468 -6.13 2.63 7.95
C LEU A 468 -5.86 2.40 6.46
N LEU A 469 -5.01 3.20 5.83
CA LEU A 469 -4.59 3.02 4.44
C LEU A 469 -3.96 1.64 4.24
N SER A 470 -3.06 1.21 5.13
CA SER A 470 -2.46 -0.14 5.05
C SER A 470 -3.53 -1.26 5.14
N THR A 471 -4.57 -1.11 5.97
CA THR A 471 -5.66 -2.09 6.07
C THR A 471 -6.55 -2.13 4.84
N LEU A 472 -6.80 -0.97 4.22
CA LEU A 472 -7.59 -0.87 2.99
C LEU A 472 -6.94 -1.57 1.80
N LYS A 473 -5.62 -1.83 1.83
CA LYS A 473 -4.92 -2.66 0.83
C LYS A 473 -5.60 -4.02 0.62
N GLY A 474 -6.04 -4.67 1.69
CA GLY A 474 -6.74 -5.96 1.59
C GLY A 474 -8.04 -5.85 0.79
N TYR A 475 -8.84 -4.84 1.09
CA TYR A 475 -10.09 -4.54 0.40
C TYR A 475 -9.88 -4.12 -1.06
N MET A 476 -8.90 -3.24 -1.32
CA MET A 476 -8.62 -2.77 -2.67
C MET A 476 -8.13 -3.91 -3.57
N ASN A 477 -7.32 -4.85 -3.04
CA ASN A 477 -6.92 -6.05 -3.80
C ASN A 477 -8.13 -6.94 -4.16
N ILE A 478 -9.07 -7.18 -3.23
CA ILE A 478 -10.30 -7.95 -3.51
C ILE A 478 -11.13 -7.25 -4.61
N ILE A 479 -11.24 -5.92 -4.52
CA ILE A 479 -11.99 -5.12 -5.50
C ILE A 479 -11.29 -5.08 -6.86
N ASP A 480 -9.95 -5.04 -6.90
CA ASP A 480 -9.15 -5.11 -8.13
C ASP A 480 -9.33 -6.46 -8.84
N MET A 481 -9.20 -7.57 -8.11
CA MET A 481 -9.50 -8.92 -8.64
C MET A 481 -10.95 -9.04 -9.12
N TRP A 482 -11.90 -8.41 -8.42
CA TRP A 482 -13.31 -8.44 -8.80
C TRP A 482 -13.60 -7.64 -10.07
N TRP A 483 -12.97 -6.47 -10.25
CA TRP A 483 -13.08 -5.69 -11.48
C TRP A 483 -12.34 -6.33 -12.66
N THR A 484 -11.17 -6.94 -12.43
CA THR A 484 -10.33 -7.52 -13.48
C THR A 484 -10.79 -8.90 -13.94
N GLU A 485 -11.22 -9.78 -13.03
CA GLU A 485 -11.66 -11.16 -13.34
C GLU A 485 -13.18 -11.37 -13.25
N GLY A 486 -13.95 -10.43 -12.68
CA GLY A 486 -15.38 -10.60 -12.41
C GLY A 486 -15.69 -11.62 -11.31
N ARG A 487 -14.66 -12.12 -10.62
CA ARG A 487 -14.75 -13.12 -9.55
C ARG A 487 -14.54 -12.44 -8.20
N LEU A 488 -15.48 -12.66 -7.27
CA LEU A 488 -15.37 -12.18 -5.90
C LEU A 488 -14.66 -13.25 -5.06
N ASP A 489 -13.32 -13.27 -5.13
CA ASP A 489 -12.47 -14.26 -4.47
C ASP A 489 -12.23 -13.91 -2.99
N ASP A 490 -13.28 -14.05 -2.18
CA ASP A 490 -13.24 -13.85 -0.72
C ASP A 490 -13.13 -15.19 0.03
N TRP A 491 -11.95 -15.82 -0.04
CA TRP A 491 -11.70 -17.13 0.56
C TRP A 491 -11.70 -17.13 2.11
N ARG A 492 -11.67 -15.96 2.75
CA ARG A 492 -11.59 -15.80 4.21
C ARG A 492 -12.85 -15.18 4.83
N GLU A 493 -13.90 -14.99 4.04
CA GLU A 493 -15.16 -14.34 4.43
C GLU A 493 -14.97 -12.97 5.11
N GLU A 494 -14.11 -12.11 4.57
CA GLU A 494 -13.80 -10.79 5.13
C GLU A 494 -14.49 -9.60 4.45
N PHE A 495 -14.98 -9.76 3.22
CA PHE A 495 -15.60 -8.66 2.46
C PHE A 495 -17.01 -8.28 2.96
N LEU A 496 -17.47 -7.07 2.67
CA LEU A 496 -18.80 -6.58 3.12
C LEU A 496 -19.95 -7.22 2.34
N VAL A 497 -19.69 -7.65 1.10
CA VAL A 497 -20.67 -8.22 0.18
C VAL A 497 -20.37 -9.69 -0.05
N GLU A 498 -21.42 -10.48 -0.26
CA GLU A 498 -21.35 -11.91 -0.51
C GLU A 498 -22.05 -12.26 -1.82
N LYS A 499 -21.46 -13.18 -2.59
CA LYS A 499 -22.09 -13.77 -3.77
C LYS A 499 -23.07 -14.86 -3.33
N THR A 500 -24.36 -14.59 -3.52
CA THR A 500 -25.43 -15.57 -3.29
C THR A 500 -25.75 -16.33 -4.57
N TYR A 501 -25.99 -17.63 -4.43
CA TYR A 501 -26.46 -18.51 -5.49
C TYR A 501 -27.93 -18.85 -5.18
N SER A 502 -28.85 -18.36 -6.01
CA SER A 502 -30.27 -18.71 -5.90
C SER A 502 -30.62 -19.71 -7.00
N GLU A 503 -30.75 -20.99 -6.63
CA GLU A 503 -31.35 -22.01 -7.50
C GLU A 503 -32.87 -21.84 -7.52
N ALA A 504 -33.35 -20.99 -8.44
CA ALA A 504 -34.75 -20.92 -8.82
C ALA A 504 -34.84 -21.18 -10.33
N ASP A 505 -35.62 -22.19 -10.72
CA ASP A 505 -35.99 -22.53 -12.10
C ASP A 505 -34.83 -22.71 -13.11
N GLY A 506 -33.80 -23.48 -12.71
CA GLY A 506 -32.80 -24.03 -13.64
C GLY A 506 -31.75 -23.04 -14.17
N THR A 507 -32.01 -21.74 -14.05
CA THR A 507 -31.04 -20.67 -14.30
C THR A 507 -30.42 -20.27 -12.97
N SER A 508 -29.11 -20.49 -12.80
CA SER A 508 -28.40 -20.11 -11.58
C SER A 508 -28.24 -18.59 -11.50
N VAL A 509 -29.26 -17.91 -10.96
CA VAL A 509 -29.22 -16.45 -10.73
C VAL A 509 -28.21 -16.18 -9.61
N THR A 510 -26.99 -15.81 -10.02
CA THR A 510 -26.02 -15.23 -9.12
C THR A 510 -26.45 -13.81 -8.77
N GLY A 511 -26.31 -13.42 -7.51
CA GLY A 511 -26.64 -12.08 -7.05
C GLY A 511 -25.82 -11.70 -5.82
N TYR A 512 -25.45 -10.43 -5.72
CA TYR A 512 -24.63 -9.93 -4.63
C TYR A 512 -25.50 -9.35 -3.51
N ARG A 513 -25.15 -9.64 -2.25
CA ARG A 513 -25.91 -9.21 -1.07
C ARG A 513 -24.96 -8.76 0.04
N ALA A 514 -25.32 -7.68 0.74
CA ALA A 514 -24.64 -7.25 1.95
C ALA A 514 -24.65 -8.36 3.03
N ARG A 515 -23.49 -8.61 3.66
CA ARG A 515 -23.41 -9.45 4.85
C ARG A 515 -24.09 -8.77 6.03
N LEU A 516 -24.63 -9.59 6.93
CA LEU A 516 -25.31 -9.13 8.13
C LEU A 516 -24.31 -9.01 9.28
N PHE A 517 -24.27 -7.85 9.92
CA PHE A 517 -23.47 -7.58 11.13
C PHE A 517 -24.22 -7.97 12.42
N SER A 518 -25.54 -8.12 12.33
CA SER A 518 -26.43 -8.44 13.44
C SER A 518 -26.84 -9.93 13.50
N LYS A 519 -27.58 -10.30 14.57
CA LYS A 519 -27.81 -11.68 15.05
C LYS A 519 -28.36 -12.65 13.99
N CYS A 520 -27.51 -13.52 13.45
CA CYS A 520 -27.87 -14.49 12.42
C CYS A 520 -28.03 -15.92 12.96
N LYS A 521 -29.27 -16.33 13.28
CA LYS A 521 -29.58 -17.71 13.69
C LYS A 521 -29.17 -18.77 12.64
N LYS A 522 -29.21 -18.44 11.34
CA LYS A 522 -28.80 -19.33 10.25
C LYS A 522 -27.29 -19.59 10.17
N ARG A 523 -26.46 -18.70 10.74
CA ARG A 523 -24.98 -18.79 10.73
C ARG A 523 -24.37 -18.87 12.14
N SER A 524 -25.21 -19.18 13.14
CA SER A 524 -24.80 -19.48 14.52
C SER A 524 -23.84 -18.48 15.20
N PHE A 525 -23.90 -17.19 14.87
CA PHE A 525 -23.09 -16.15 15.52
C PHE A 525 -23.94 -15.09 16.26
N TYR A 526 -23.36 -14.54 17.33
CA TYR A 526 -23.95 -13.48 18.14
C TYR A 526 -22.97 -12.32 18.30
N VAL A 527 -23.39 -11.12 17.91
CA VAL A 527 -22.65 -9.88 18.10
C VAL A 527 -23.38 -9.01 19.14
N SER A 528 -22.63 -8.27 19.95
CA SER A 528 -23.19 -7.27 20.85
C SER A 528 -23.82 -6.13 20.05
N ALA A 529 -24.97 -5.61 20.49
CA ALA A 529 -25.67 -4.53 19.78
C ALA A 529 -24.78 -3.30 19.58
N ALA A 530 -23.97 -2.94 20.57
CA ALA A 530 -23.04 -1.81 20.50
C ALA A 530 -21.96 -1.95 19.41
N ILE A 531 -21.53 -3.18 19.08
CA ILE A 531 -20.54 -3.44 18.02
C ILE A 531 -21.22 -3.34 16.64
N SER A 532 -22.44 -3.89 16.50
CA SER A 532 -23.26 -3.76 15.29
C SER A 532 -23.60 -2.30 15.00
N GLU A 533 -23.96 -1.52 16.03
CA GLU A 533 -24.34 -0.11 15.92
C GLU A 533 -23.17 0.77 15.48
N VAL A 534 -21.95 0.54 15.98
CA VAL A 534 -20.75 1.21 15.46
C VAL A 534 -20.58 0.90 13.96
N ILE A 535 -20.48 -0.38 13.59
CA ILE A 535 -20.27 -0.82 12.21
C ILE A 535 -21.36 -0.29 11.25
N GLU A 536 -22.63 -0.32 11.66
CA GLU A 536 -23.77 0.11 10.83
C GLU A 536 -23.89 1.63 10.71
N THR A 537 -23.34 2.41 11.67
CA THR A 537 -23.34 3.89 11.61
C THR A 537 -22.11 4.49 10.94
N ASP A 538 -21.04 3.72 10.73
CA ASP A 538 -19.80 4.23 10.15
C ASP A 538 -19.88 4.49 8.64
N ALA A 539 -19.66 5.76 8.28
CA ALA A 539 -19.85 6.27 6.92
C ALA A 539 -18.93 5.62 5.87
N ILE A 540 -17.71 5.17 6.23
CA ILE A 540 -16.83 4.43 5.30
C ILE A 540 -17.44 3.08 4.93
N ILE A 541 -18.03 2.38 5.90
CA ILE A 541 -18.61 1.04 5.68
C ILE A 541 -19.87 1.18 4.84
N GLN A 542 -20.70 2.19 5.11
CA GLN A 542 -21.85 2.52 4.27
C GLN A 542 -21.45 2.87 2.82
N LEU A 543 -20.41 3.71 2.63
CA LEU A 543 -19.88 4.10 1.32
C LEU A 543 -19.38 2.88 0.53
N LEU A 544 -18.49 2.09 1.13
CA LEU A 544 -17.92 0.90 0.49
C LEU A 544 -19.01 -0.12 0.16
N MET A 545 -19.99 -0.32 1.05
CA MET A 545 -21.09 -1.25 0.83
C MET A 545 -22.07 -0.77 -0.25
N HIS A 546 -22.38 0.53 -0.32
CA HIS A 546 -23.21 1.08 -1.40
C HIS A 546 -22.56 0.85 -2.76
N HIS A 547 -21.32 1.33 -2.94
CA HIS A 547 -20.64 1.22 -4.23
C HIS A 547 -20.31 -0.22 -4.62
N SER A 548 -19.97 -1.10 -3.66
CA SER A 548 -19.74 -2.53 -3.97
C SER A 548 -21.02 -3.28 -4.33
N LEU A 549 -22.19 -2.92 -3.81
CA LEU A 549 -23.46 -3.52 -4.25
C LEU A 549 -23.84 -3.08 -5.67
N GLU A 550 -23.67 -1.79 -5.99
CA GLU A 550 -23.91 -1.27 -7.35
C GLU A 550 -22.92 -1.86 -8.37
N ALA A 551 -21.63 -1.90 -8.05
CA ALA A 551 -20.60 -2.54 -8.86
C ALA A 551 -20.86 -4.04 -9.02
N GLY A 552 -21.30 -4.70 -7.95
CA GLY A 552 -21.66 -6.12 -7.99
C GLY A 552 -22.81 -6.39 -8.94
N TYR A 553 -23.84 -5.54 -8.99
CA TYR A 553 -24.93 -5.68 -9.96
C TYR A 553 -24.44 -5.61 -11.41
N THR A 554 -23.58 -4.64 -11.73
CA THR A 554 -23.10 -4.41 -13.11
C THR A 554 -22.09 -5.48 -13.54
N LEU A 555 -21.18 -5.88 -12.64
CA LEU A 555 -20.28 -7.01 -12.83
C LEU A 555 -21.02 -8.35 -12.92
N ASN A 556 -22.15 -8.53 -12.21
CA ASN A 556 -22.97 -9.73 -12.34
C ASN A 556 -23.49 -9.88 -13.77
N ILE A 557 -24.00 -8.79 -14.36
CA ILE A 557 -24.50 -8.77 -15.73
C ILE A 557 -23.36 -9.07 -16.71
N LEU A 558 -22.21 -8.39 -16.59
CA LEU A 558 -21.03 -8.69 -17.42
C LEU A 558 -20.53 -10.14 -17.27
N SER A 559 -20.66 -10.73 -16.08
CA SER A 559 -20.30 -12.14 -15.84
C SER A 559 -21.31 -13.14 -16.42
N CYS A 560 -22.60 -12.78 -16.50
CA CYS A 560 -23.61 -13.59 -17.18
C CYS A 560 -23.43 -13.58 -18.71
N LEU A 561 -22.87 -12.50 -19.25
CA LEU A 561 -22.59 -12.33 -20.68
C LEU A 561 -21.20 -12.84 -21.11
N ASP A 562 -20.33 -13.21 -20.16
CA ASP A 562 -18.93 -13.63 -20.38
C ASP A 562 -18.06 -12.59 -21.14
N ARG A 563 -18.31 -11.29 -20.93
CA ARG A 563 -17.59 -10.17 -21.61
C ARG A 563 -16.69 -9.34 -20.70
N ILE A 564 -16.25 -9.91 -19.56
CA ILE A 564 -15.35 -9.23 -18.62
C ILE A 564 -13.94 -9.02 -19.24
N SER A 565 -13.50 -9.93 -20.10
CA SER A 565 -12.27 -9.76 -20.91
C SER A 565 -12.28 -8.48 -21.74
N ASP A 566 -13.43 -8.14 -22.28
CA ASP A 566 -13.57 -7.09 -23.28
C ASP A 566 -13.56 -5.71 -22.59
N LEU A 567 -14.14 -5.62 -21.38
CA LEU A 567 -13.99 -4.46 -20.50
C LEU A 567 -12.50 -4.15 -20.24
N ARG A 568 -11.68 -5.17 -20.00
CA ARG A 568 -10.22 -5.04 -19.82
C ARG A 568 -9.51 -4.56 -21.10
N SER A 569 -10.01 -4.92 -22.28
CA SER A 569 -9.43 -4.49 -23.55
C SER A 569 -9.85 -3.08 -23.99
N GLY A 570 -11.10 -2.69 -23.68
CA GLY A 570 -11.66 -1.38 -24.05
C GLY A 570 -11.32 -0.28 -23.05
N CYS A 571 -11.15 -0.62 -21.78
CA CYS A 571 -10.63 0.32 -20.78
C CYS A 571 -9.12 0.10 -20.60
N ALA A 572 -8.31 1.08 -21.02
CA ALA A 572 -6.91 1.18 -20.63
C ALA A 572 -6.79 1.50 -19.13
N TRP A 573 -7.09 0.51 -18.28
CA TRP A 573 -6.67 0.53 -16.89
C TRP A 573 -5.15 0.39 -16.90
N GLU A 574 -4.46 1.43 -16.48
CA GLU A 574 -3.00 1.40 -16.30
C GLU A 574 -2.64 0.15 -15.49
N GLU A 575 -1.62 -0.59 -15.93
CA GLU A 575 -1.28 -1.94 -15.43
C GLU A 575 -0.72 -1.93 -13.98
N GLY A 576 -0.81 -0.79 -13.29
CA GLY A 576 -0.49 -0.64 -11.87
C GLY A 576 -1.63 -1.14 -10.97
N MET A 577 -1.24 -1.70 -9.82
CA MET A 577 -2.19 -2.11 -8.78
C MET A 577 -3.05 -0.92 -8.35
N LEU A 578 -4.39 -1.06 -8.29
CA LEU A 578 -5.29 0.04 -7.93
C LEU A 578 -4.93 0.73 -6.61
N TYR A 579 -4.33 -0.03 -5.68
CA TYR A 579 -3.86 0.48 -4.39
C TYR A 579 -2.76 1.55 -4.50
N VAL A 580 -1.83 1.44 -5.47
CA VAL A 580 -0.71 2.39 -5.60
C VAL A 580 -1.20 3.73 -6.14
N GLY A 581 -1.95 3.72 -7.26
CA GLY A 581 -2.57 4.94 -7.80
C GLY A 581 -3.58 5.58 -6.84
N PHE A 582 -4.24 4.79 -5.98
CA PHE A 582 -5.07 5.30 -4.88
C PHE A 582 -4.25 6.03 -3.80
N LEU A 583 -3.09 5.50 -3.42
CA LEU A 583 -2.19 6.17 -2.47
C LEU A 583 -1.60 7.45 -3.07
N GLU A 584 -1.18 7.43 -4.33
CA GLU A 584 -0.69 8.60 -5.06
C GLU A 584 -1.77 9.69 -5.11
N ALA A 585 -2.99 9.36 -5.54
CA ALA A 585 -4.11 10.30 -5.57
C ALA A 585 -4.47 10.90 -4.19
N ILE A 586 -4.31 10.15 -3.10
CA ILE A 586 -4.47 10.68 -1.73
C ILE A 586 -3.32 11.62 -1.37
N VAL A 587 -2.08 11.24 -1.66
CA VAL A 587 -0.89 12.02 -1.34
C VAL A 587 -0.86 13.33 -2.13
N ASP A 588 -1.18 13.32 -3.42
CA ASP A 588 -1.24 14.50 -4.28
C ASP A 588 -2.26 15.52 -3.75
N VAL A 589 -3.44 15.04 -3.33
CA VAL A 589 -4.47 15.89 -2.71
C VAL A 589 -4.00 16.44 -1.37
N LEU A 590 -3.25 15.66 -0.57
CA LEU A 590 -2.69 16.12 0.70
C LEU A 590 -1.54 17.12 0.54
N GLU A 591 -0.70 16.96 -0.49
CA GLU A 591 0.37 17.92 -0.81
C GLU A 591 -0.19 19.28 -1.24
N GLY A 592 -1.39 19.32 -1.80
CA GLY A 592 -2.14 20.56 -2.03
C GLY A 592 -2.47 21.37 -0.77
N PHE A 593 -2.42 20.76 0.42
CA PHE A 593 -2.60 21.43 1.72
C PHE A 593 -1.28 21.81 2.41
N ARG A 594 -0.12 21.49 1.82
CA ARG A 594 1.18 21.82 2.42
C ARG A 594 1.37 23.35 2.45
N THR A 595 1.55 23.90 3.65
CA THR A 595 1.97 25.30 3.79
C THR A 595 3.36 25.47 3.19
N VAL A 596 3.44 26.20 2.08
CA VAL A 596 4.71 26.49 1.42
C VAL A 596 5.50 27.49 2.26
N GLU A 597 6.45 26.98 3.04
CA GLU A 597 7.66 27.72 3.35
C GLU A 597 8.42 27.89 2.02
N GLU A 598 8.39 29.11 1.48
CA GLU A 598 9.18 29.43 0.28
C GLU A 598 10.66 29.33 0.63
N LYS A 599 11.35 28.35 0.03
CA LYS A 599 12.80 28.22 0.06
C LYS A 599 13.46 29.56 -0.26
N SER A 600 14.17 30.14 0.72
CA SER A 600 15.02 31.32 0.51
C SER A 600 16.34 30.96 -0.19
N GLU A 601 16.29 30.27 -1.33
CA GLU A 601 17.46 29.95 -2.17
C GLU A 601 17.93 31.16 -3.03
N ALA A 602 17.53 32.38 -2.67
CA ALA A 602 17.83 33.63 -3.37
C ALA A 602 18.62 34.66 -2.53
N VAL A 603 19.33 34.22 -1.48
CA VAL A 603 20.12 35.13 -0.59
C VAL A 603 21.60 34.75 -0.47
N ALA A 604 22.04 33.60 -1.00
CA ALA A 604 23.45 33.17 -0.97
C ALA A 604 24.38 33.88 -1.99
N ALA A 605 23.94 34.97 -2.60
CA ALA A 605 24.72 35.74 -3.57
C ALA A 605 24.40 37.24 -3.48
N LEU A 606 24.97 37.92 -2.48
CA LEU A 606 25.36 39.35 -2.47
C LEU A 606 25.88 39.75 -1.07
N GLU A 607 27.11 39.35 -0.74
CA GLU A 607 27.88 40.05 0.30
C GLU A 607 28.35 41.40 -0.27
N GLY A 608 27.65 42.48 0.08
CA GLY A 608 28.04 43.84 -0.32
C GLY A 608 26.99 44.90 -0.02
N ALA A 609 27.37 45.89 0.80
CA ALA A 609 26.62 47.10 1.17
C ALA A 609 25.44 46.94 2.16
N GLU A 610 25.77 46.81 3.44
CA GLU A 610 24.91 47.27 4.52
C GLU A 610 24.77 48.80 4.46
N GLU A 611 23.53 49.31 4.36
CA GLU A 611 23.04 50.59 4.95
C GLU A 611 21.59 50.92 4.50
N ALA A 612 21.05 50.27 3.46
CA ALA A 612 19.75 50.60 2.87
C ALA A 612 18.52 49.77 3.33
N ARG A 613 18.65 48.85 4.30
CA ARG A 613 17.56 47.89 4.67
C ARG A 613 16.41 48.47 5.52
N LEU A 614 16.70 49.43 6.40
CA LEU A 614 15.81 49.82 7.52
C LEU A 614 14.48 50.55 7.17
N GLN A 615 14.23 50.88 5.89
CA GLN A 615 12.98 51.55 5.47
C GLN A 615 12.09 50.74 4.51
N VAL A 616 12.63 49.71 3.85
CA VAL A 616 11.85 48.87 2.92
C VAL A 616 11.18 47.69 3.63
N GLU A 617 11.83 47.12 4.66
CA GLU A 617 11.30 45.96 5.39
C GLU A 617 9.98 46.21 6.13
N LYS A 618 9.72 47.46 6.58
CA LYS A 618 8.48 47.78 7.31
C LYS A 618 7.24 47.86 6.41
N PHE A 619 7.35 48.35 5.18
CA PHE A 619 6.19 48.46 4.28
C PHE A 619 5.85 47.13 3.57
N ALA A 620 6.81 46.22 3.45
CA ALA A 620 6.59 44.90 2.84
C ALA A 620 5.92 43.90 3.82
N LYS A 621 6.28 43.92 5.11
CA LYS A 621 5.71 42.97 6.10
C LYS A 621 4.20 43.19 6.36
N ASP A 622 3.74 44.43 6.35
CA ASP A 622 2.32 44.77 6.58
C ASP A 622 1.41 44.43 5.38
N THR A 623 1.95 44.31 4.16
CA THR A 623 1.17 44.04 2.94
C THR A 623 1.09 42.56 2.59
N VAL A 624 2.11 41.76 2.94
CA VAL A 624 2.15 40.31 2.68
C VAL A 624 1.40 39.49 3.74
N SER A 625 1.39 39.95 4.99
CA SER A 625 0.59 39.33 6.07
C SER A 625 -0.92 39.45 5.80
N ALA A 626 -1.36 40.62 5.35
CA ALA A 626 -2.76 40.88 4.99
C ALA A 626 -3.24 40.02 3.81
N SER A 627 -2.42 39.81 2.77
CA SER A 627 -2.81 39.02 1.60
C SER A 627 -2.86 37.51 1.88
N LYS A 628 -1.95 36.98 2.71
CA LYS A 628 -2.00 35.58 3.18
C LYS A 628 -3.28 35.29 3.96
N LEU A 629 -3.64 36.14 4.93
CA LEU A 629 -4.89 36.02 5.67
C LEU A 629 -6.13 36.12 4.77
N GLN A 630 -6.14 37.03 3.79
CA GLN A 630 -7.26 37.19 2.87
C GLN A 630 -7.47 35.95 1.99
N ASN A 631 -6.39 35.32 1.51
CA ASN A 631 -6.47 34.12 0.67
C ASN A 631 -6.97 32.89 1.46
N LEU A 632 -6.45 32.67 2.66
CA LEU A 632 -6.91 31.61 3.57
C LEU A 632 -8.40 31.79 3.93
N ARG A 633 -8.82 33.05 4.17
CA ARG A 633 -10.22 33.41 4.43
C ARG A 633 -11.15 33.15 3.23
N ASN A 634 -10.64 33.29 2.01
CA ASN A 634 -11.39 32.98 0.79
C ASN A 634 -11.53 31.46 0.58
N GLN A 635 -10.44 30.69 0.79
CA GLN A 635 -10.45 29.22 0.66
C GLN A 635 -11.36 28.56 1.71
N ILE A 636 -11.32 29.02 2.97
CA ILE A 636 -12.23 28.51 4.00
C ILE A 636 -13.70 28.86 3.64
N ARG A 637 -13.95 30.00 2.97
CA ARG A 637 -15.30 30.37 2.53
C ARG A 637 -15.81 29.58 1.33
N GLU A 638 -14.94 29.02 0.48
CA GLU A 638 -15.35 28.02 -0.52
C GLU A 638 -15.74 26.67 0.12
N ILE A 639 -15.26 26.37 1.33
CA ILE A 639 -15.47 25.09 2.01
C ILE A 639 -16.65 25.15 3.01
N CYS A 640 -16.91 26.29 3.65
CA CYS A 640 -17.97 26.46 4.66
C CYS A 640 -18.65 27.84 4.62
N ASP A 641 -19.92 27.87 4.18
CA ASP A 641 -20.80 29.05 4.17
C ASP A 641 -21.51 29.30 5.53
N ASP A 642 -20.75 29.45 6.62
CA ASP A 642 -21.32 29.85 7.93
C ASP A 642 -20.51 30.98 8.60
N GLU A 643 -21.15 32.15 8.76
CA GLU A 643 -20.51 33.36 9.29
C GLU A 643 -20.17 33.28 10.79
N LEU A 644 -20.87 32.44 11.57
CA LEU A 644 -20.56 32.24 12.98
C LEU A 644 -19.27 31.45 13.19
N LEU A 645 -19.01 30.49 12.30
CA LEU A 645 -17.83 29.63 12.33
C LEU A 645 -16.57 30.42 11.94
N MET A 646 -16.70 31.33 10.97
CA MET A 646 -15.65 32.28 10.60
C MET A 646 -15.27 33.24 11.74
N MET A 647 -16.24 33.72 12.55
CA MET A 647 -15.95 34.56 13.72
C MET A 647 -15.23 33.79 14.84
N ALA A 648 -15.48 32.49 15.00
CA ALA A 648 -14.75 31.67 15.95
C ALA A 648 -13.28 31.47 15.51
N LEU A 649 -13.07 31.12 14.24
CA LEU A 649 -11.74 30.85 13.66
C LEU A 649 -10.83 32.09 13.60
N ASP A 650 -11.38 33.28 13.34
CA ASP A 650 -10.62 34.55 13.34
C ASP A 650 -9.85 34.75 14.67
N SER A 651 -10.44 34.36 15.80
CA SER A 651 -9.80 34.47 17.12
C SER A 651 -8.63 33.50 17.33
N SER A 652 -8.69 32.33 16.70
CA SER A 652 -7.63 31.31 16.76
C SER A 652 -6.47 31.61 15.82
N LEU A 653 -6.78 32.12 14.62
CA LEU A 653 -5.78 32.56 13.64
C LEU A 653 -4.94 33.75 14.12
N GLN A 654 -5.51 34.64 14.94
CA GLN A 654 -4.77 35.76 15.53
C GLN A 654 -3.82 35.35 16.67
N LEU A 655 -4.10 34.25 17.37
CA LEU A 655 -3.22 33.73 18.42
C LEU A 655 -2.00 32.98 17.84
N ALA A 656 -2.20 32.25 16.74
CA ALA A 656 -1.12 31.48 16.08
C ALA A 656 0.01 32.32 15.46
N CYS A 657 -0.13 33.66 15.41
CA CYS A 657 0.88 34.58 14.87
C CYS A 657 1.56 35.45 15.94
N ALA A 658 1.35 35.16 17.22
CA ALA A 658 1.81 36.01 18.33
C ALA A 658 3.00 35.46 19.13
N ASP A 659 3.26 34.14 19.08
CA ASP A 659 4.21 33.45 19.95
C ASP A 659 5.33 32.76 19.14
N GLU A 660 6.26 33.55 18.57
CA GLU A 660 7.58 33.09 18.11
C GLU A 660 8.67 34.10 18.50
N ASP A 661 9.31 33.87 19.65
CA ASP A 661 10.62 34.41 20.04
C ASP A 661 11.29 33.37 20.98
N GLU A 662 12.59 33.08 20.76
CA GLU A 662 13.49 32.24 21.57
C GLU A 662 13.20 30.72 21.69
N ASP A 663 13.80 29.89 20.81
CA ASP A 663 14.85 28.94 21.24
C ASP A 663 15.76 28.50 20.07
N ASP A 664 17.02 28.17 20.35
CA ASP A 664 18.07 27.86 19.36
C ASP A 664 18.25 26.35 19.11
N GLY A 665 18.35 25.95 17.83
CA GLY A 665 19.20 24.84 17.40
C GLY A 665 18.58 23.43 17.29
N GLU A 666 18.26 23.02 16.05
CA GLU A 666 18.78 21.77 15.43
C GLU A 666 18.42 21.73 13.93
N GLU A 667 19.41 21.86 13.03
CA GLU A 667 19.19 21.76 11.58
C GLU A 667 18.90 20.30 11.15
N CYS A 668 17.62 19.93 11.10
CA CYS A 668 17.21 18.68 10.47
C CYS A 668 17.39 18.74 8.94
N GLN A 669 18.43 18.05 8.45
CA GLN A 669 18.72 17.94 7.02
C GLN A 669 17.56 17.28 6.25
N LEU A 670 17.07 17.96 5.20
CA LEU A 670 16.03 17.45 4.30
C LEU A 670 16.56 16.25 3.49
N PRO A 671 15.90 15.07 3.52
CA PRO A 671 16.17 14.00 2.56
C PRO A 671 15.74 14.42 1.14
N SER A 672 16.53 14.01 0.15
CA SER A 672 16.18 14.15 -1.27
C SER A 672 14.95 13.31 -1.65
N ALA A 673 14.26 13.70 -2.74
CA ALA A 673 13.02 13.09 -3.17
C ALA A 673 13.17 11.57 -3.46
N PRO A 674 12.38 10.69 -2.82
CA PRO A 674 12.45 9.25 -3.03
C PRO A 674 11.55 8.76 -4.17
N SER A 675 11.87 7.59 -4.71
CA SER A 675 11.16 6.88 -5.78
C SER A 675 9.81 6.28 -5.33
N PRO A 676 8.90 5.93 -6.27
CA PRO A 676 7.53 5.49 -5.97
C PRO A 676 7.39 4.22 -5.09
N SER A 677 8.46 3.44 -4.91
CA SER A 677 8.47 2.32 -3.96
C SER A 677 8.26 2.74 -2.49
N CYS A 678 8.54 4.00 -2.15
CA CYS A 678 8.47 4.54 -0.78
C CYS A 678 7.04 4.62 -0.21
N LEU A 679 5.98 4.61 -1.04
CA LEU A 679 4.60 4.76 -0.57
C LEU A 679 3.99 3.51 0.08
N THR A 680 4.62 2.34 -0.04
CA THR A 680 4.02 1.08 0.43
C THR A 680 4.21 0.76 1.92
N ASN A 681 5.18 1.41 2.61
CA ASN A 681 5.43 1.19 4.04
C ASN A 681 4.56 2.13 4.89
N ALA A 682 3.95 1.62 5.96
CA ALA A 682 3.07 2.44 6.80
C ALA A 682 3.85 3.55 7.55
N HIS A 683 5.12 3.28 7.86
CA HIS A 683 5.98 4.24 8.56
C HIS A 683 6.40 5.44 7.68
N SER A 684 6.72 5.23 6.39
CA SER A 684 7.06 6.34 5.47
C SER A 684 5.83 7.18 5.11
N LEU A 685 4.65 6.57 5.01
CA LEU A 685 3.39 7.31 4.93
C LEU A 685 3.19 8.18 6.18
N TYR A 686 3.44 7.64 7.38
CA TYR A 686 3.33 8.40 8.63
C TYR A 686 4.31 9.59 8.69
N THR A 687 5.58 9.41 8.31
CA THR A 687 6.56 10.52 8.28
C THR A 687 6.21 11.56 7.21
N ARG A 688 5.74 11.13 6.02
CA ARG A 688 5.26 12.05 4.98
C ARG A 688 4.02 12.84 5.44
N LEU A 689 3.05 12.17 6.06
CA LEU A 689 1.87 12.82 6.65
C LEU A 689 2.26 13.87 7.70
N ASN A 690 3.18 13.54 8.62
CA ASN A 690 3.69 14.49 9.61
C ASN A 690 4.38 15.71 8.94
N SER A 691 5.20 15.48 7.91
CA SER A 691 5.88 16.55 7.16
C SER A 691 4.94 17.44 6.34
N ILE A 692 3.78 16.91 5.92
CA ILE A 692 2.72 17.69 5.24
C ILE A 692 1.87 18.45 6.26
N SER A 693 1.54 17.84 7.41
CA SER A 693 0.66 18.46 8.40
C SER A 693 1.30 19.61 9.17
N GLY A 694 2.62 19.57 9.40
CA GLY A 694 3.31 20.55 10.25
C GLY A 694 2.69 20.59 11.65
N GLN A 695 1.90 21.64 11.92
CA GLN A 695 1.15 21.81 13.17
C GLN A 695 -0.39 21.70 13.01
N LEU A 696 -0.92 21.57 11.78
CA LEU A 696 -2.37 21.64 11.51
C LEU A 696 -3.01 20.25 11.32
N MET A 697 -4.23 20.07 11.84
CA MET A 697 -5.03 18.86 11.59
C MET A 697 -5.57 18.86 10.16
N LEU A 698 -5.10 17.93 9.34
CA LEU A 698 -5.53 17.76 7.95
C LEU A 698 -6.98 17.20 7.86
N PRO A 699 -7.76 17.56 6.82
CA PRO A 699 -9.12 17.05 6.59
C PRO A 699 -9.12 15.62 6.00
N LEU A 700 -8.43 14.69 6.68
CA LEU A 700 -8.19 13.30 6.25
C LEU A 700 -9.49 12.53 5.92
N GLU A 701 -10.59 12.84 6.61
CA GLU A 701 -11.92 12.29 6.33
C GLU A 701 -12.38 12.62 4.90
N HIS A 702 -12.38 13.90 4.53
CA HIS A 702 -12.87 14.35 3.21
C HIS A 702 -11.98 13.86 2.06
N VAL A 703 -10.65 13.83 2.27
CA VAL A 703 -9.72 13.31 1.26
C VAL A 703 -9.95 11.82 1.02
N LEU A 704 -10.10 11.03 2.07
CA LEU A 704 -10.36 9.59 1.95
C LEU A 704 -11.71 9.29 1.28
N PHE A 705 -12.77 10.00 1.68
CA PHE A 705 -14.08 9.88 1.04
C PHE A 705 -14.04 10.28 -0.44
N GLY A 706 -13.36 11.39 -0.78
CA GLY A 706 -13.19 11.84 -2.15
C GLY A 706 -12.42 10.82 -3.00
N ALA A 707 -11.28 10.33 -2.52
CA ALA A 707 -10.45 9.36 -3.23
C ALA A 707 -11.19 8.03 -3.49
N ILE A 708 -11.81 7.43 -2.46
CA ILE A 708 -12.56 6.18 -2.61
C ILE A 708 -13.75 6.38 -3.56
N LYS A 709 -14.52 7.47 -3.38
CA LYS A 709 -15.67 7.76 -4.24
C LYS A 709 -15.24 7.94 -5.69
N ASN A 710 -14.23 8.74 -5.97
CA ASN A 710 -13.76 8.99 -7.34
C ASN A 710 -13.22 7.71 -8.00
N LEU A 711 -12.46 6.87 -7.26
CA LEU A 711 -11.94 5.60 -7.78
C LEU A 711 -13.06 4.61 -8.13
N MET A 712 -14.04 4.41 -7.23
CA MET A 712 -15.14 3.50 -7.47
C MET A 712 -16.10 4.02 -8.55
N GLU A 713 -16.39 5.32 -8.54
CA GLU A 713 -17.32 5.96 -9.47
C GLU A 713 -16.77 5.97 -10.90
N THR A 714 -15.49 6.28 -11.12
CA THR A 714 -14.88 6.26 -12.47
C THR A 714 -14.90 4.85 -13.07
N LYS A 715 -14.50 3.82 -12.30
CA LYS A 715 -14.56 2.41 -12.73
C LYS A 715 -16.00 1.97 -13.01
N ARG A 716 -16.96 2.34 -12.15
CA ARG A 716 -18.39 2.04 -12.31
C ARG A 716 -18.99 2.73 -13.53
N GLN A 717 -18.67 4.00 -13.78
CA GLN A 717 -19.14 4.75 -14.95
C GLN A 717 -18.62 4.13 -16.25
N ALA A 718 -17.33 3.77 -16.30
CA ALA A 718 -16.74 3.06 -17.45
C ALA A 718 -17.44 1.71 -17.72
N ALA A 719 -17.68 0.91 -16.68
CA ALA A 719 -18.38 -0.36 -16.81
C ALA A 719 -19.86 -0.19 -17.19
N ASN A 720 -20.57 0.82 -16.64
CA ASN A 720 -21.94 1.14 -17.02
C ASN A 720 -22.04 1.56 -18.48
N HIS A 721 -21.14 2.43 -18.93
CA HIS A 721 -21.07 2.86 -20.31
C HIS A 721 -20.82 1.65 -21.24
N PHE A 722 -19.88 0.77 -20.89
CA PHE A 722 -19.59 -0.45 -21.63
C PHE A 722 -20.80 -1.39 -21.74
N VAL A 723 -21.51 -1.64 -20.62
CA VAL A 723 -22.77 -2.41 -20.62
C VAL A 723 -23.83 -1.74 -21.50
N THR A 724 -24.02 -0.43 -21.39
CA THR A 724 -24.98 0.33 -22.21
C THR A 724 -24.64 0.25 -23.69
N THR A 725 -23.36 0.31 -24.08
CA THR A 725 -22.90 0.12 -25.46
C THR A 725 -23.20 -1.29 -25.97
N ILE A 726 -22.92 -2.35 -25.20
CA ILE A 726 -23.29 -3.73 -25.55
C ILE A 726 -24.81 -3.85 -25.78
N TYR A 727 -25.64 -3.32 -24.88
CA TYR A 727 -27.10 -3.40 -24.99
C TYR A 727 -27.67 -2.56 -26.16
N LYS A 728 -27.02 -1.44 -26.54
CA LYS A 728 -27.43 -0.59 -27.67
C LYS A 728 -26.92 -1.11 -29.03
N GLU A 729 -25.66 -1.51 -29.13
CA GLU A 729 -24.99 -1.85 -30.39
C GLU A 729 -25.03 -3.35 -30.73
N GLU A 730 -24.74 -4.24 -29.77
CA GLU A 730 -24.70 -5.68 -30.01
C GLU A 730 -26.09 -6.33 -29.86
N PHE A 731 -26.76 -6.11 -28.72
CA PHE A 731 -28.09 -6.70 -28.47
C PHE A 731 -29.25 -5.89 -29.07
N LEU A 732 -28.98 -4.73 -29.68
CA LEU A 732 -29.97 -3.91 -30.39
C LEU A 732 -31.31 -3.77 -29.62
N VAL A 733 -31.26 -3.46 -28.32
CA VAL A 733 -32.41 -3.38 -27.40
C VAL A 733 -33.63 -2.67 -28.00
N LEU A 734 -33.38 -1.51 -28.65
CA LEU A 734 -34.42 -0.70 -29.30
C LEU A 734 -35.15 -1.48 -30.40
N HIS A 735 -34.44 -2.33 -31.15
CA HIS A 735 -35.03 -3.19 -32.17
C HIS A 735 -35.96 -4.22 -31.52
N HIS A 736 -35.52 -4.93 -30.48
CA HIS A 736 -36.35 -5.90 -29.76
C HIS A 736 -37.57 -5.26 -29.09
N LEU A 737 -37.45 -4.06 -28.50
CA LEU A 737 -38.61 -3.33 -27.97
C LEU A 737 -39.57 -2.87 -29.08
N LYS A 738 -39.07 -2.29 -30.17
CA LYS A 738 -39.88 -1.95 -31.37
C LYS A 738 -40.60 -3.19 -31.92
N ASN A 739 -39.96 -4.36 -31.86
CA ASN A 739 -40.53 -5.63 -32.27
C ASN A 739 -41.66 -6.11 -31.36
N VAL A 740 -41.49 -6.02 -30.03
CA VAL A 740 -42.56 -6.21 -29.06
C VAL A 740 -43.73 -5.25 -29.34
N ARG A 741 -43.48 -3.95 -29.58
CA ARG A 741 -44.54 -2.97 -29.91
C ARG A 741 -45.31 -3.35 -31.19
N LYS A 742 -44.62 -3.73 -32.27
CA LYS A 742 -45.24 -4.10 -33.56
C LYS A 742 -46.30 -5.18 -33.41
N VAL A 743 -46.04 -6.21 -32.60
CA VAL A 743 -46.91 -7.38 -32.43
C VAL A 743 -47.91 -7.20 -31.28
N LEU A 744 -47.43 -6.91 -30.06
CA LEU A 744 -48.26 -6.87 -28.85
C LEU A 744 -49.07 -5.57 -28.70
N LEU A 745 -48.59 -4.44 -29.24
CA LEU A 745 -49.34 -3.17 -29.26
C LEU A 745 -50.05 -2.92 -30.61
N LEU A 746 -49.97 -3.88 -31.54
CA LEU A 746 -50.60 -3.84 -32.87
C LEU A 746 -50.17 -2.64 -33.75
N GLU A 747 -48.95 -2.10 -33.58
CA GLU A 747 -48.39 -1.04 -34.43
C GLU A 747 -48.37 -1.49 -35.91
N ALA A 748 -48.01 -2.76 -36.17
CA ALA A 748 -48.07 -3.42 -37.48
C ALA A 748 -49.48 -3.92 -37.82
N SER A 749 -50.47 -3.01 -37.74
CA SER A 749 -51.90 -3.36 -37.82
C SER A 749 -52.36 -3.96 -39.16
N ASP A 750 -51.58 -3.76 -40.24
CA ASP A 750 -51.85 -4.30 -41.57
C ASP A 750 -51.46 -5.77 -41.73
N LEU A 751 -50.35 -6.19 -41.12
CA LEU A 751 -49.97 -7.61 -41.00
C LEU A 751 -50.88 -8.33 -40.01
N MET A 752 -51.05 -7.77 -38.81
CA MET A 752 -51.85 -8.38 -37.75
C MET A 752 -53.33 -8.52 -38.15
N TYR A 753 -53.84 -7.71 -39.09
CA TYR A 753 -55.18 -7.88 -39.65
C TYR A 753 -55.41 -9.26 -40.26
N TYR A 754 -54.44 -9.82 -40.98
CA TYR A 754 -54.57 -11.18 -41.53
C TYR A 754 -54.66 -12.22 -40.42
N PHE A 755 -53.85 -12.05 -39.36
CA PHE A 755 -53.82 -12.95 -38.21
C PHE A 755 -55.15 -12.93 -37.44
N TYR A 756 -55.60 -11.76 -36.95
CA TYR A 756 -56.82 -11.72 -36.13
C TYR A 756 -58.11 -11.98 -36.93
N ASN A 757 -58.16 -11.64 -38.22
CA ASN A 757 -59.34 -11.90 -39.06
C ASN A 757 -59.51 -13.40 -39.37
N ASP A 758 -58.42 -14.12 -39.64
CA ASP A 758 -58.44 -15.58 -39.78
C ASP A 758 -58.77 -16.26 -38.44
N LEU A 759 -58.14 -15.82 -37.34
CA LEU A 759 -58.44 -16.29 -35.98
C LEU A 759 -59.93 -16.12 -35.61
N PHE A 760 -60.50 -14.92 -35.79
CA PHE A 760 -61.92 -14.67 -35.48
C PHE A 760 -62.85 -15.55 -36.32
N ARG A 761 -62.59 -15.71 -37.63
CA ARG A 761 -63.39 -16.59 -38.49
C ARG A 761 -63.38 -18.04 -38.03
N ARG A 762 -62.22 -18.57 -37.62
CA ARG A 762 -62.10 -19.96 -37.14
C ARG A 762 -62.83 -20.19 -35.83
N ILE A 763 -62.77 -19.21 -34.91
CA ILE A 763 -63.53 -19.26 -33.66
C ILE A 763 -65.05 -19.19 -33.94
N GLU A 764 -65.49 -18.27 -34.81
CA GLU A 764 -66.91 -18.12 -35.19
C GLU A 764 -67.45 -19.34 -35.99
N ALA A 765 -66.60 -20.01 -36.77
CA ALA A 765 -66.93 -21.25 -37.47
C ALA A 765 -66.96 -22.49 -36.56
N GLY A 766 -66.48 -22.38 -35.31
CA GLY A 766 -66.36 -23.52 -34.39
C GLY A 766 -65.27 -24.52 -34.78
N GLU A 767 -64.28 -24.09 -35.56
CA GLU A 767 -63.15 -24.93 -35.96
C GLU A 767 -62.15 -25.09 -34.79
N SER A 768 -61.26 -26.09 -34.86
CA SER A 768 -60.26 -26.36 -33.83
C SER A 768 -59.11 -25.33 -33.84
N TRP A 769 -59.41 -24.09 -33.45
CA TRP A 769 -58.48 -22.96 -33.41
C TRP A 769 -57.43 -23.09 -32.28
N ALA A 770 -57.72 -23.89 -31.25
CA ALA A 770 -56.92 -23.99 -30.03
C ALA A 770 -55.63 -24.83 -30.15
N ASN A 771 -54.91 -24.74 -31.27
CA ASN A 771 -53.61 -25.38 -31.47
C ASN A 771 -52.48 -24.32 -31.40
N PRO A 772 -51.70 -24.25 -30.30
CA PRO A 772 -50.63 -23.27 -30.11
C PRO A 772 -49.57 -23.27 -31.22
N TYR A 773 -49.19 -24.47 -31.68
CA TYR A 773 -48.16 -24.64 -32.72
C TYR A 773 -48.64 -24.12 -34.08
N LEU A 774 -49.90 -24.41 -34.45
CA LEU A 774 -50.48 -23.93 -35.71
C LEU A 774 -50.64 -22.40 -35.69
N LEU A 775 -51.12 -21.82 -34.60
CA LEU A 775 -51.22 -20.36 -34.46
C LEU A 775 -49.83 -19.69 -34.52
N THR A 776 -48.81 -20.31 -33.92
CA THR A 776 -47.43 -19.81 -33.96
C THR A 776 -46.86 -19.83 -35.39
N ILE A 777 -47.05 -20.92 -36.15
CA ILE A 777 -46.67 -20.95 -37.57
C ILE A 777 -47.37 -19.84 -38.36
N GLN A 778 -48.68 -19.67 -38.17
CA GLN A 778 -49.42 -18.64 -38.90
C GLN A 778 -48.98 -17.21 -38.55
N LEU A 779 -48.66 -16.94 -37.30
CA LEU A 779 -48.07 -15.67 -36.88
C LEU A 779 -46.72 -15.47 -37.60
N ASN A 780 -45.86 -16.48 -37.59
CA ASN A 780 -44.51 -16.41 -38.15
C ASN A 780 -44.52 -16.28 -39.68
N ASP A 781 -45.41 -16.98 -40.39
CA ASP A 781 -45.62 -16.84 -41.84
C ASP A 781 -46.08 -15.41 -42.22
N ILE A 782 -46.95 -14.81 -41.41
CA ILE A 782 -47.44 -13.44 -41.61
C ILE A 782 -46.31 -12.42 -41.34
N LEU A 783 -45.53 -12.61 -40.28
CA LEU A 783 -44.38 -11.76 -39.96
C LEU A 783 -43.25 -11.88 -41.01
N ALA A 784 -42.96 -13.09 -41.51
CA ALA A 784 -41.98 -13.37 -42.56
C ALA A 784 -42.24 -12.61 -43.87
N SER A 785 -43.47 -12.12 -44.10
CA SER A 785 -43.79 -11.32 -45.29
C SER A 785 -43.09 -9.95 -45.33
N ARG A 786 -42.62 -9.42 -44.19
CA ARG A 786 -41.91 -8.13 -44.08
C ARG A 786 -40.76 -8.07 -43.07
N PHE A 787 -40.76 -8.94 -42.07
CA PHE A 787 -39.78 -8.95 -40.98
C PHE A 787 -39.23 -10.36 -40.78
N ASN A 788 -38.23 -10.74 -41.58
CA ASN A 788 -37.61 -12.08 -41.50
C ASN A 788 -37.01 -12.35 -40.11
N ASP A 789 -36.42 -11.32 -39.50
CA ASP A 789 -35.70 -11.37 -38.23
C ASP A 789 -36.62 -11.67 -37.02
N MET A 790 -37.94 -11.63 -37.23
CA MET A 790 -38.97 -11.83 -36.19
C MET A 790 -39.45 -13.28 -36.07
N THR A 791 -39.12 -14.12 -37.04
CA THR A 791 -39.82 -15.38 -37.33
C THR A 791 -39.58 -16.52 -36.34
N SER A 792 -38.66 -16.34 -35.38
CA SER A 792 -38.35 -17.30 -34.31
C SER A 792 -38.61 -16.76 -32.90
N LEU A 793 -38.84 -15.45 -32.73
CA LEU A 793 -38.88 -14.81 -31.40
C LEU A 793 -40.23 -14.89 -30.70
N PHE A 794 -41.32 -15.12 -31.44
CA PHE A 794 -42.67 -15.17 -30.90
C PHE A 794 -43.20 -16.60 -30.84
N THR A 795 -43.77 -16.96 -29.69
CA THR A 795 -44.55 -18.20 -29.53
C THR A 795 -45.90 -17.88 -28.90
N ILE A 796 -46.94 -18.60 -29.31
CA ILE A 796 -48.30 -18.42 -28.79
C ILE A 796 -48.58 -19.55 -27.81
N GLU A 797 -48.90 -19.20 -26.57
CA GLU A 797 -49.45 -20.09 -25.56
C GLU A 797 -50.96 -19.90 -25.44
N ILE A 798 -51.65 -20.99 -25.11
CA ILE A 798 -53.07 -20.97 -24.75
C ILE A 798 -53.17 -21.49 -23.31
N VAL A 799 -53.64 -20.63 -22.40
CA VAL A 799 -53.71 -20.97 -20.96
C VAL A 799 -54.67 -22.16 -20.76
N PRO A 800 -54.20 -23.31 -20.24
CA PRO A 800 -54.94 -24.56 -20.35
C PRO A 800 -55.92 -24.76 -19.19
N GLU A 801 -57.14 -24.24 -19.34
CA GLU A 801 -58.30 -24.74 -18.58
C GLU A 801 -59.26 -25.50 -19.52
N HIS A 802 -59.12 -26.83 -19.51
CA HIS A 802 -60.08 -27.85 -19.94
C HIS A 802 -60.91 -27.55 -21.21
N LYS A 803 -60.40 -28.01 -22.37
CA LYS A 803 -61.09 -28.09 -23.68
C LYS A 803 -61.60 -26.74 -24.21
N ALA A 804 -60.72 -26.03 -24.94
CA ALA A 804 -61.05 -24.80 -25.65
C ALA A 804 -61.86 -25.05 -26.96
N GLU A 805 -63.09 -25.53 -26.82
CA GLU A 805 -64.13 -25.51 -27.86
C GLU A 805 -65.15 -24.39 -27.59
N THR A 806 -64.68 -23.21 -27.21
CA THR A 806 -65.54 -22.02 -27.03
C THR A 806 -65.75 -21.32 -28.37
N THR A 807 -67.00 -21.24 -28.83
CA THR A 807 -67.44 -20.45 -30.00
C THR A 807 -67.53 -18.95 -29.70
N THR A 808 -67.35 -18.55 -28.44
CA THR A 808 -67.34 -17.18 -27.97
C THR A 808 -65.95 -16.55 -28.11
N VAL A 809 -65.81 -15.59 -29.03
CA VAL A 809 -64.52 -14.93 -29.33
C VAL A 809 -63.94 -14.19 -28.14
N LEU A 810 -64.76 -13.62 -27.25
CA LEU A 810 -64.28 -12.94 -26.04
C LEU A 810 -63.54 -13.89 -25.08
N ASP A 811 -64.13 -15.06 -24.80
CA ASP A 811 -63.54 -16.07 -23.93
C ASP A 811 -62.32 -16.75 -24.58
N ALA A 812 -62.23 -16.73 -25.92
CA ALA A 812 -61.05 -17.17 -26.66
C ALA A 812 -59.89 -16.17 -26.55
N ILE A 813 -60.16 -14.85 -26.68
CA ILE A 813 -59.13 -13.80 -26.59
C ILE A 813 -58.44 -13.82 -25.21
N ASP A 814 -59.20 -13.97 -24.13
CA ASP A 814 -58.65 -13.97 -22.76
C ASP A 814 -57.72 -15.16 -22.45
N LYS A 815 -57.82 -16.25 -23.23
CA LYS A 815 -56.95 -17.44 -23.12
C LYS A 815 -55.64 -17.33 -23.89
N LEU A 816 -55.52 -16.37 -24.82
CA LEU A 816 -54.32 -16.18 -25.63
C LEU A 816 -53.21 -15.50 -24.82
N ARG A 817 -52.00 -15.99 -24.91
CA ARG A 817 -50.77 -15.36 -24.43
C ARG A 817 -49.73 -15.44 -25.53
N ILE A 818 -49.09 -14.33 -25.85
CA ILE A 818 -47.91 -14.30 -26.72
C ILE A 818 -46.69 -14.21 -25.81
N LEU A 819 -45.83 -15.22 -25.87
CA LEU A 819 -44.49 -15.15 -25.33
C LEU A 819 -43.55 -14.55 -26.38
N TYR A 820 -42.53 -13.87 -25.88
CA TYR A 820 -41.44 -13.33 -26.67
C TYR A 820 -40.15 -13.82 -26.02
N ASP A 821 -39.38 -14.58 -26.76
CA ASP A 821 -38.10 -15.13 -26.32
C ASP A 821 -36.96 -14.42 -27.07
N PRO A 822 -36.34 -13.40 -26.46
CA PRO A 822 -35.18 -12.72 -27.02
C PRO A 822 -33.85 -13.41 -26.68
N GLY A 823 -33.87 -14.57 -26.01
CA GLY A 823 -32.69 -15.18 -25.40
C GLY A 823 -32.35 -14.62 -24.01
N ASN A 824 -31.42 -15.30 -23.33
CA ASN A 824 -31.09 -15.04 -21.92
C ASN A 824 -30.55 -13.60 -21.67
N ASP A 825 -29.85 -13.01 -22.65
CA ASP A 825 -29.09 -11.77 -22.47
C ASP A 825 -29.99 -10.53 -22.24
N LEU A 826 -31.21 -10.57 -22.79
CA LEU A 826 -32.23 -9.52 -22.68
C LEU A 826 -33.26 -9.77 -21.56
N SER A 827 -33.14 -10.89 -20.84
CA SER A 827 -34.05 -11.27 -19.73
C SER A 827 -34.11 -10.24 -18.60
N ASN A 828 -33.01 -9.52 -18.35
CA ASN A 828 -32.91 -8.45 -17.34
C ASN A 828 -33.80 -7.23 -17.62
N MET A 829 -34.22 -7.04 -18.87
CA MET A 829 -35.06 -5.91 -19.30
C MET A 829 -36.47 -6.38 -19.69
N ILE A 830 -36.58 -7.50 -20.42
CA ILE A 830 -37.88 -8.07 -20.82
C ILE A 830 -38.28 -9.16 -19.84
N ASN A 831 -38.60 -8.74 -18.61
CA ASN A 831 -39.04 -9.63 -17.54
C ASN A 831 -40.41 -10.26 -17.87
N GLU A 832 -40.70 -11.42 -17.27
CA GLU A 832 -42.04 -12.03 -17.35
C GLU A 832 -43.16 -11.08 -16.89
N GLU A 833 -42.89 -10.25 -15.88
CA GLU A 833 -43.80 -9.22 -15.37
C GLU A 833 -44.16 -8.19 -16.46
N ALA A 834 -43.15 -7.72 -17.21
CA ALA A 834 -43.35 -6.79 -18.31
C ALA A 834 -44.15 -7.44 -19.44
N MET A 835 -43.84 -8.71 -19.76
CA MET A 835 -44.58 -9.50 -20.75
C MET A 835 -46.02 -9.80 -20.33
N ALA A 836 -46.31 -9.97 -19.03
CA ALA A 836 -47.67 -10.10 -18.51
C ALA A 836 -48.48 -8.82 -18.75
N SER A 837 -47.90 -7.65 -18.45
CA SER A 837 -48.53 -6.34 -18.73
C SER A 837 -48.77 -6.11 -20.22
N TYR A 838 -47.80 -6.41 -21.09
CA TYR A 838 -48.01 -6.34 -22.55
C TYR A 838 -49.11 -7.29 -23.04
N ASN A 839 -49.22 -8.50 -22.49
CA ASN A 839 -50.28 -9.44 -22.84
C ASN A 839 -51.68 -8.96 -22.40
N CYS A 840 -51.79 -8.30 -21.24
CA CYS A 840 -53.04 -7.65 -20.81
C CYS A 840 -53.48 -6.56 -21.80
N LEU A 841 -52.54 -5.70 -22.22
CA LEU A 841 -52.78 -4.65 -23.23
C LEU A 841 -53.17 -5.25 -24.58
N PHE A 842 -52.45 -6.28 -25.05
CA PHE A 842 -52.76 -6.99 -26.30
C PHE A 842 -54.18 -7.57 -26.33
N ARG A 843 -54.61 -8.24 -25.24
CA ARG A 843 -55.98 -8.77 -25.11
C ARG A 843 -57.04 -7.67 -25.19
N PHE A 844 -56.80 -6.53 -24.53
CA PHE A 844 -57.71 -5.39 -24.60
C PHE A 844 -57.78 -4.80 -26.03
N LEU A 845 -56.63 -4.61 -26.68
CA LEU A 845 -56.57 -4.12 -28.06
C LEU A 845 -57.24 -5.08 -29.06
N LEU A 846 -57.10 -6.40 -28.88
CA LEU A 846 -57.83 -7.40 -29.66
C LEU A 846 -59.35 -7.32 -29.45
N LYS A 847 -59.84 -7.08 -28.23
CA LYS A 847 -61.28 -6.88 -27.97
C LYS A 847 -61.82 -5.64 -28.69
N VAL A 848 -61.07 -4.54 -28.74
CA VAL A 848 -61.42 -3.33 -29.51
C VAL A 848 -61.43 -3.62 -31.02
N LYS A 849 -60.41 -4.33 -31.54
CA LYS A 849 -60.36 -4.75 -32.95
C LYS A 849 -61.50 -5.72 -33.33
N TRP A 850 -61.86 -6.65 -32.44
CA TRP A 850 -62.99 -7.56 -32.63
C TRP A 850 -64.33 -6.81 -32.68
N ALA A 851 -64.55 -5.87 -31.77
CA ALA A 851 -65.74 -5.01 -31.78
C ALA A 851 -65.86 -4.21 -33.09
N LEU A 852 -64.73 -3.70 -33.61
CA LEU A 852 -64.67 -3.01 -34.89
C LEU A 852 -64.96 -3.96 -36.06
N CYS A 853 -64.30 -5.11 -36.13
CA CYS A 853 -64.46 -6.10 -37.21
C CYS A 853 -65.87 -6.69 -37.27
N THR A 854 -66.49 -6.96 -36.12
CA THR A 854 -67.90 -7.42 -36.05
C THR A 854 -68.86 -6.32 -36.47
N LEU A 855 -68.68 -5.08 -35.97
CA LEU A 855 -69.50 -3.95 -36.40
C LEU A 855 -69.38 -3.70 -37.91
N GLU A 856 -68.20 -3.82 -38.51
CA GLU A 856 -67.99 -3.69 -39.96
C GLU A 856 -68.64 -4.84 -40.75
N SER A 857 -68.44 -6.09 -40.32
CA SER A 857 -68.92 -7.29 -41.00
C SER A 857 -70.45 -7.47 -40.98
N LEU A 858 -71.17 -6.82 -40.05
CA LEU A 858 -72.64 -6.76 -40.01
C LEU A 858 -73.24 -6.19 -41.32
N ARG A 859 -73.64 -7.07 -42.25
CA ARG A 859 -74.31 -6.69 -43.50
C ARG A 859 -75.82 -6.61 -43.27
N PHE A 860 -76.40 -5.41 -43.38
CA PHE A 860 -77.84 -5.26 -43.53
C PHE A 860 -78.29 -5.73 -44.93
N PRO A 861 -79.43 -6.43 -45.06
CA PRO A 861 -79.95 -6.87 -46.36
C PRO A 861 -80.08 -5.72 -47.37
N GLU A 862 -79.70 -5.97 -48.63
CA GLU A 862 -79.64 -4.95 -49.67
C GLU A 862 -81.00 -4.41 -50.15
N CYS A 863 -82.11 -4.92 -49.58
CA CYS A 863 -83.48 -4.47 -49.79
C CYS A 863 -83.66 -2.94 -49.67
N TYR A 864 -82.82 -2.30 -48.84
CA TYR A 864 -82.83 -0.84 -48.65
C TYR A 864 -82.06 -0.06 -49.74
N LYS A 865 -81.10 -0.68 -50.45
CA LYS A 865 -80.21 0.00 -51.42
C LYS A 865 -80.75 0.07 -52.86
N ARG A 866 -81.68 -0.80 -53.24
CA ARG A 866 -82.29 -0.84 -54.58
C ARG A 866 -83.81 -0.83 -54.50
N ARG A 867 -84.40 0.32 -54.16
CA ARG A 867 -85.84 0.53 -54.32
C ARG A 867 -86.18 1.02 -55.73
N PRO A 868 -87.29 0.59 -56.33
CA PRO A 868 -87.91 1.36 -57.40
C PRO A 868 -88.36 2.73 -56.84
N PRO A 869 -88.33 3.81 -57.63
CA PRO A 869 -88.85 5.09 -57.18
C PRO A 869 -90.37 5.00 -56.91
N TYR A 870 -90.84 5.73 -55.90
CA TYR A 870 -92.25 5.92 -55.50
C TYR A 870 -92.95 4.84 -54.64
N GLU A 871 -92.24 3.87 -54.06
CA GLU A 871 -92.86 2.92 -53.09
C GLU A 871 -92.85 3.45 -51.64
N GLU A 872 -93.96 3.32 -50.91
CA GLU A 872 -94.11 3.80 -49.53
C GLU A 872 -93.21 3.02 -48.54
N PRO A 873 -92.58 3.67 -47.56
CA PRO A 873 -91.64 3.02 -46.66
C PRO A 873 -92.32 2.05 -45.69
N CYS A 874 -91.93 0.77 -45.73
CA CYS A 874 -92.39 -0.21 -44.76
C CYS A 874 -91.85 0.12 -43.34
N VAL A 875 -92.55 -0.30 -42.29
CA VAL A 875 -92.05 -0.17 -40.90
C VAL A 875 -90.71 -0.89 -40.72
N LEU A 876 -90.52 -2.02 -41.40
CA LEU A 876 -89.27 -2.79 -41.41
C LEU A 876 -88.10 -1.96 -41.98
N ASP A 877 -88.33 -1.16 -43.01
CA ASP A 877 -87.31 -0.28 -43.60
C ASP A 877 -86.88 0.84 -42.67
N LEU A 878 -87.83 1.45 -41.96
CA LEU A 878 -87.53 2.52 -41.00
C LEU A 878 -86.72 1.98 -39.83
N ASN A 879 -87.00 0.75 -39.40
CA ASN A 879 -86.21 0.05 -38.39
C ASN A 879 -84.81 -0.31 -38.91
N LEU A 880 -84.68 -0.83 -40.13
CA LEU A 880 -83.38 -1.09 -40.77
C LEU A 880 -82.54 0.19 -40.95
N LYS A 881 -83.18 1.32 -41.28
CA LYS A 881 -82.51 2.64 -41.36
C LYS A 881 -82.03 3.12 -39.98
N ARG A 882 -82.83 2.94 -38.92
CA ARG A 882 -82.43 3.26 -37.54
C ARG A 882 -81.27 2.37 -37.07
N LEU A 883 -81.31 1.08 -37.37
CA LEU A 883 -80.22 0.15 -37.07
C LEU A 883 -78.94 0.46 -37.85
N SER A 884 -79.04 0.91 -39.11
CA SER A 884 -77.85 1.36 -39.86
C SER A 884 -77.25 2.65 -39.32
N MET A 885 -78.08 3.62 -38.89
CA MET A 885 -77.62 4.80 -38.16
C MET A 885 -76.93 4.43 -36.84
N LEU A 886 -77.48 3.48 -36.09
CA LEU A 886 -76.87 2.97 -34.85
C LEU A 886 -75.52 2.28 -35.12
N LYS A 887 -75.42 1.44 -36.17
CA LYS A 887 -74.15 0.86 -36.63
C LYS A 887 -73.11 1.95 -36.93
N PHE A 888 -73.46 2.98 -37.70
CA PHE A 888 -72.53 4.06 -38.02
C PHE A 888 -72.09 4.83 -36.78
N TRP A 889 -72.99 5.07 -35.82
CA TRP A 889 -72.65 5.75 -34.56
C TRP A 889 -71.75 4.89 -33.65
N MET A 890 -72.01 3.59 -33.56
CA MET A 890 -71.17 2.64 -32.82
C MET A 890 -69.78 2.49 -33.46
N ILE A 891 -69.70 2.36 -34.79
CA ILE A 891 -68.41 2.35 -35.52
C ILE A 891 -67.66 3.64 -35.26
N PHE A 892 -68.29 4.81 -35.39
CA PHE A 892 -67.63 6.09 -35.14
C PHE A 892 -67.08 6.17 -33.71
N SER A 893 -67.87 5.78 -32.71
CA SER A 893 -67.44 5.81 -31.30
C SER A 893 -66.25 4.87 -31.03
N VAL A 894 -66.32 3.62 -31.49
CA VAL A 894 -65.22 2.65 -31.33
C VAL A 894 -63.98 3.07 -32.14
N GLN A 895 -64.16 3.61 -33.34
CA GLN A 895 -63.08 4.13 -34.17
C GLN A 895 -62.39 5.34 -33.53
N CYS A 896 -63.13 6.24 -32.87
CA CYS A 896 -62.54 7.35 -32.12
C CYS A 896 -61.69 6.85 -30.94
N ILE A 897 -62.19 5.89 -30.15
CA ILE A 897 -61.43 5.27 -29.05
C ILE A 897 -60.17 4.59 -29.59
N HIS A 898 -60.31 3.78 -30.64
CA HIS A 898 -59.21 3.08 -31.29
C HIS A 898 -58.15 4.03 -31.87
N SER A 899 -58.59 5.09 -32.55
CA SER A 899 -57.69 6.11 -33.10
C SER A 899 -56.94 6.83 -31.98
N HIS A 900 -57.63 7.22 -30.90
CA HIS A 900 -56.99 7.90 -29.77
C HIS A 900 -55.93 7.03 -29.10
N LEU A 901 -56.25 5.77 -28.80
CA LEU A 901 -55.28 4.80 -28.25
C LEU A 901 -54.08 4.61 -29.17
N MET A 902 -54.29 4.39 -30.46
CA MET A 902 -53.19 4.14 -31.39
C MET A 902 -52.30 5.38 -31.61
N THR A 903 -52.89 6.55 -31.90
CA THR A 903 -52.10 7.71 -32.32
C THR A 903 -51.67 8.63 -31.19
N HIS A 904 -52.48 8.78 -30.13
CA HIS A 904 -52.16 9.69 -29.03
C HIS A 904 -51.49 8.99 -27.84
N VAL A 905 -51.85 7.74 -27.53
CA VAL A 905 -51.22 7.00 -26.42
C VAL A 905 -50.02 6.21 -26.92
N LEU A 906 -50.24 5.18 -27.74
CA LEU A 906 -49.22 4.20 -28.11
C LEU A 906 -48.08 4.81 -28.95
N GLN A 907 -48.40 5.57 -30.00
CA GLN A 907 -47.36 6.19 -30.85
C GLN A 907 -46.56 7.26 -30.11
N SER A 908 -47.22 8.14 -29.33
CA SER A 908 -46.53 9.27 -28.69
C SER A 908 -45.64 8.82 -27.53
N LEU A 909 -46.12 7.91 -26.69
CA LEU A 909 -45.31 7.30 -25.64
C LEU A 909 -44.22 6.40 -26.24
N GLY A 910 -44.50 5.72 -27.36
CA GLY A 910 -43.52 4.91 -28.08
C GLY A 910 -42.33 5.72 -28.60
N MET A 911 -42.58 6.94 -29.11
CA MET A 911 -41.52 7.89 -29.48
C MET A 911 -40.75 8.40 -28.26
N GLN A 912 -41.45 8.79 -27.17
CA GLN A 912 -40.79 9.25 -25.94
C GLN A 912 -39.94 8.15 -25.29
N LEU A 913 -40.34 6.88 -25.41
CA LEU A 913 -39.53 5.74 -25.00
C LEU A 913 -38.25 5.64 -25.83
N ASP A 914 -38.36 5.70 -27.16
CA ASP A 914 -37.20 5.59 -28.06
C ASP A 914 -36.19 6.72 -27.77
N GLU A 915 -36.64 7.97 -27.67
CA GLU A 915 -35.80 9.13 -27.34
C GLU A 915 -35.11 8.99 -25.96
N ARG A 916 -35.84 8.58 -24.92
CA ARG A 916 -35.28 8.41 -23.57
C ARG A 916 -34.33 7.22 -23.44
N LEU A 917 -34.56 6.16 -24.21
CA LEU A 917 -33.73 4.97 -24.18
C LEU A 917 -32.44 5.15 -24.98
N GLU A 918 -32.47 5.97 -26.05
CA GLU A 918 -31.26 6.44 -26.73
C GLU A 918 -30.42 7.36 -25.82
N ALA A 919 -31.06 8.23 -25.05
CA ALA A 919 -30.41 9.17 -24.12
C ALA A 919 -29.93 8.58 -22.79
N ALA A 920 -30.35 7.37 -22.41
CA ALA A 920 -29.95 6.76 -21.13
C ALA A 920 -28.52 6.21 -21.17
N ASP A 921 -27.68 6.59 -20.20
CA ASP A 921 -26.28 6.14 -20.10
C ASP A 921 -26.11 4.89 -19.22
N ASN A 922 -27.13 4.55 -18.40
CA ASN A 922 -27.09 3.43 -17.46
C ASN A 922 -28.17 2.38 -17.78
N LEU A 923 -27.83 1.10 -17.72
CA LEU A 923 -28.81 0.02 -17.90
C LEU A 923 -29.96 0.05 -16.86
N ASN A 924 -29.69 0.45 -15.61
CA ASN A 924 -30.75 0.62 -14.60
C ASN A 924 -31.73 1.76 -14.95
N GLU A 925 -31.24 2.81 -15.61
CA GLU A 925 -32.07 3.89 -16.13
C GLU A 925 -32.90 3.40 -17.32
N MET A 926 -32.31 2.62 -18.24
CA MET A 926 -33.04 1.95 -19.33
C MET A 926 -34.19 1.07 -18.82
N ILE A 927 -33.94 0.25 -17.79
CA ILE A 927 -34.96 -0.59 -17.14
C ILE A 927 -36.03 0.26 -16.44
N ALA A 928 -35.64 1.33 -15.74
CA ALA A 928 -36.58 2.24 -15.08
C ALA A 928 -37.49 2.98 -16.08
N VAL A 929 -36.92 3.47 -17.19
CA VAL A 929 -37.64 4.11 -18.29
C VAL A 929 -38.63 3.13 -18.93
N HIS A 930 -38.22 1.88 -19.18
CA HIS A 930 -39.09 0.84 -19.73
C HIS A 930 -40.25 0.47 -18.80
N ARG A 931 -39.98 0.30 -17.49
CA ARG A 931 -41.04 0.04 -16.49
C ARG A 931 -41.99 1.23 -16.34
N SER A 932 -41.48 2.45 -16.37
CA SER A 932 -42.29 3.69 -16.36
C SER A 932 -43.19 3.79 -17.60
N TYR A 933 -42.66 3.45 -18.78
CA TYR A 933 -43.43 3.36 -20.03
C TYR A 933 -44.57 2.32 -19.95
N ILE A 934 -44.32 1.12 -19.42
CA ILE A 934 -45.37 0.11 -19.25
C ILE A 934 -46.43 0.59 -18.24
N GLY A 935 -46.02 1.14 -17.10
CA GLY A 935 -46.94 1.68 -16.09
C GLY A 935 -47.86 2.76 -16.69
N THR A 936 -47.29 3.74 -17.40
CA THR A 936 -48.04 4.84 -18.04
C THR A 936 -48.91 4.45 -19.24
N ILE A 937 -48.83 3.21 -19.74
CA ILE A 937 -49.79 2.67 -20.72
C ILE A 937 -50.87 1.80 -20.05
N TYR A 938 -50.57 1.27 -18.86
CA TYR A 938 -51.50 0.45 -18.08
C TYR A 938 -52.50 1.30 -17.26
N ASP A 939 -52.04 2.45 -16.75
CA ASP A 939 -52.83 3.49 -16.06
C ASP A 939 -53.73 4.29 -17.04
#